data_AF-A0A954H5L6-F1
#
_entry.id   AF-A0A954H5L6-F1
#
_cell.length_a   1.000
_cell.length_b   1.000
_cell.length_c   1.000
_cell.angle_alpha   90.00
_cell.angle_beta   90.00
_cell.angle_gamma   90.00
#
_symmetry.space_group_name_H-M   'P 1'
#
loop_
_entity.id
_entity.type
_entity.pdbx_description
1 polymer ?
#
loop_
_entity_poly.entity_id
_entity_poly.type
_entity_poly.pdbx_seq_one_letter_code
_entity_poly.pdbx_strand_id
1 'polypeptide(L)'
;MSFSFFVQLLRSRFRQRRQQLTRHRSRQFVDQLELLETRLLLAGTINTIGTNVVGIGTTSADDVVITIDDDSIEIDWDGVVNDYLLADYDSVLLSGEGVSTITDTLTIYCHTTDDAVQFTGRSMLFTGIGFTIQSDNFEAVHVYSGGGNDSVIFNDTEINDAFNFFPDKSSMHNSQYLNRVYGFSDITANASDSGYDRAYIRDTTEVDTINMSSTSTTLTNSTLSVVANDFDRVYARYENSGNDILTMIDSADDDLLAVKRDQTTLEFFNGKTIQADDFPTVTVNGSEGGNDIAYLYDDVADDTVVLNAGSASISRDGFTQNVNSFEKITAYHQQGGNDTVTINDSSENERLVYNLNQTYLQGTEYQVAALGFNDITVNATGGGDDGAYLTLSFNTEMLTMNEQSSILTGDDYSLTVNSFDRVYANTPFSEDSVILTDTPNDDVFISRSGWSYLRTPYAYLNVRNFSNILVQATEGGFDRAVLNDSSADEVLTITPTNTTLTQGSYEREVQGFERTYTYHTSGNDTVNITGSTGNDIIMVKPDYTYLHKDGNESYAAGFTTINVDGNGGNDVARLFDSTGDDWFTEQGTYATFESNGTTHTFEDIDTLRLYGYSGGNNVIEEVVDLEAFYQTYGSWNLATPATAGTLTMDSLNTNADILFTDARATDTQGLFTNKISIVFSDPSGNSQSLSISSIFGNTITVSLATNGNGTITTTGNDIEVLVNANNIANSLVSAQSEGDGSGVVQAIGVSVLSDGTDLMFTPI
;
A
#
# COMPACT_ATOMS: atom_id res chain seq x y z
N MET A 1 8.09 -60.19 78.82
CA MET A 1 6.90 -59.76 79.59
C MET A 1 5.80 -59.48 78.59
N SER A 2 4.65 -60.14 78.71
CA SER A 2 3.62 -60.12 77.66
C SER A 2 2.96 -58.75 77.53
N PHE A 3 2.60 -58.41 76.29
CA PHE A 3 1.81 -57.23 75.90
C PHE A 3 0.56 -57.05 76.79
N SER A 4 -0.01 -58.16 77.26
CA SER A 4 -1.11 -58.23 78.24
C SER A 4 -0.83 -57.49 79.57
N PHE A 5 0.42 -57.47 80.04
CA PHE A 5 0.80 -56.83 81.32
C PHE A 5 0.99 -55.31 81.19
N PHE A 6 1.45 -54.85 80.03
CA PHE A 6 1.58 -53.40 79.74
C PHE A 6 0.20 -52.76 79.55
N VAL A 7 -0.70 -53.47 78.86
CA VAL A 7 -2.11 -53.07 78.70
C VAL A 7 -2.86 -53.06 80.04
N GLN A 8 -2.60 -53.99 80.95
CA GLN A 8 -3.19 -53.97 82.30
C GLN A 8 -2.68 -52.81 83.19
N LEU A 9 -1.41 -52.43 83.06
CA LEU A 9 -0.83 -51.33 83.83
C LEU A 9 -1.32 -49.96 83.31
N LEU A 10 -1.53 -49.80 82.00
CA LEU A 10 -2.21 -48.63 81.44
C LEU A 10 -3.67 -48.58 81.92
N ARG A 11 -4.44 -49.67 81.81
CA ARG A 11 -5.84 -49.72 82.28
C ARG A 11 -6.01 -49.30 83.75
N SER A 12 -5.02 -49.57 84.62
CA SER A 12 -5.10 -49.19 86.04
C SER A 12 -4.77 -47.71 86.30
N ARG A 13 -3.78 -47.13 85.61
CA ARG A 13 -3.44 -45.71 85.72
C ARG A 13 -4.49 -44.80 85.09
N PHE A 14 -5.15 -45.25 84.02
CA PHE A 14 -6.26 -44.51 83.39
C PHE A 14 -7.53 -44.53 84.26
N ARG A 15 -7.87 -45.66 84.91
CA ARG A 15 -8.95 -45.71 85.92
C ARG A 15 -8.74 -44.73 87.07
N GLN A 16 -7.51 -44.54 87.54
CA GLN A 16 -7.19 -43.57 88.60
C GLN A 16 -7.32 -42.10 88.12
N ARG A 17 -6.98 -41.79 86.86
CA ARG A 17 -7.25 -40.45 86.28
C ARG A 17 -8.74 -40.18 86.05
N ARG A 18 -9.52 -41.20 85.68
CA ARG A 18 -10.99 -41.14 85.45
C ARG A 18 -11.77 -40.73 86.71
N GLN A 19 -11.30 -41.14 87.90
CA GLN A 19 -11.89 -40.72 89.19
C GLN A 19 -11.46 -39.32 89.67
N GLN A 20 -10.35 -38.77 89.18
CA GLN A 20 -9.91 -37.42 89.54
C GLN A 20 -10.50 -36.34 88.63
N LEU A 21 -10.78 -36.65 87.35
CA LEU A 21 -11.32 -35.69 86.38
C LEU A 21 -12.85 -35.49 86.46
N THR A 22 -13.59 -36.44 87.03
CA THR A 22 -15.06 -36.37 87.21
C THR A 22 -15.51 -35.27 88.18
N ARG A 23 -14.59 -34.63 88.91
CA ARG A 23 -14.94 -33.55 89.85
C ARG A 23 -14.81 -32.13 89.30
N HIS A 24 -14.20 -31.87 88.13
CA HIS A 24 -13.88 -30.48 87.76
C HIS A 24 -13.94 -30.04 86.29
N ARG A 25 -14.40 -30.82 85.30
CA ARG A 25 -14.66 -30.31 83.94
C ARG A 25 -15.89 -30.93 83.26
N SER A 26 -16.45 -30.18 82.31
CA SER A 26 -17.72 -30.41 81.60
C SER A 26 -17.81 -31.80 80.95
N ARG A 27 -19.05 -32.31 80.82
CA ARG A 27 -19.42 -33.60 80.19
C ARG A 27 -18.70 -33.85 78.85
N GLN A 28 -18.53 -32.80 78.04
CA GLN A 28 -17.75 -32.81 76.80
C GLN A 28 -16.31 -33.33 76.94
N PHE A 29 -15.62 -33.07 78.06
CA PHE A 29 -14.23 -33.50 78.25
C PHE A 29 -14.11 -34.99 78.60
N VAL A 30 -15.14 -35.56 79.23
CA VAL A 30 -15.21 -37.00 79.53
C VAL A 30 -15.61 -37.78 78.29
N ASP A 31 -16.57 -37.27 77.52
CA ASP A 31 -16.99 -37.86 76.25
C ASP A 31 -15.84 -37.84 75.22
N GLN A 32 -15.05 -36.77 75.15
CA GLN A 32 -13.85 -36.71 74.29
C GLN A 32 -12.73 -37.68 74.73
N LEU A 33 -12.56 -37.93 76.04
CA LEU A 33 -11.58 -38.90 76.55
C LEU A 33 -12.00 -40.35 76.28
N GLU A 34 -13.29 -40.66 76.34
CA GLU A 34 -13.84 -41.97 75.93
C GLU A 34 -13.74 -42.17 74.41
N LEU A 35 -14.01 -41.13 73.62
CA LEU A 35 -13.82 -41.18 72.16
C LEU A 35 -12.35 -41.41 71.80
N LEU A 36 -11.42 -40.73 72.50
CA LEU A 36 -9.98 -40.88 72.30
C LEU A 36 -9.45 -42.25 72.76
N GLU A 37 -9.94 -42.78 73.89
CA GLU A 37 -9.60 -44.13 74.36
C GLU A 37 -10.11 -45.23 73.42
N THR A 38 -11.26 -45.02 72.78
CA THR A 38 -11.84 -45.96 71.81
C THR A 38 -11.10 -45.88 70.47
N ARG A 39 -10.77 -44.67 69.99
CA ARG A 39 -9.96 -44.46 68.77
C ARG A 39 -8.53 -45.03 68.91
N LEU A 40 -7.86 -44.84 70.05
CA LEU A 40 -6.52 -45.41 70.29
C LEU A 40 -6.50 -46.95 70.40
N LEU A 41 -7.64 -47.60 70.69
CA LEU A 41 -7.73 -49.06 70.78
C LEU A 41 -8.02 -49.74 69.43
N LEU A 42 -8.47 -48.97 68.43
CA LEU A 42 -8.89 -49.42 67.11
C LEU A 42 -7.95 -48.95 65.98
N ALA A 43 -7.01 -48.05 66.28
CA ALA A 43 -6.01 -47.55 65.33
C ALA A 43 -5.12 -48.68 64.77
N GLY A 44 -4.92 -48.68 63.45
CA GLY A 44 -4.19 -49.71 62.72
C GLY A 44 -4.91 -51.07 62.66
N THR A 45 -6.24 -51.08 62.80
CA THR A 45 -7.04 -52.32 62.71
C THR A 45 -8.32 -52.13 61.91
N ILE A 46 -8.73 -53.16 61.17
CA ILE A 46 -10.05 -53.25 60.54
C ILE A 46 -11.01 -54.00 61.48
N ASN A 47 -12.22 -53.48 61.66
CA ASN A 47 -13.28 -54.09 62.46
C ASN A 47 -14.62 -54.03 61.72
N THR A 48 -15.63 -54.72 62.24
CA THR A 48 -17.00 -54.67 61.70
C THR A 48 -17.96 -54.07 62.72
N ILE A 49 -18.82 -53.16 62.28
CA ILE A 49 -19.83 -52.49 63.09
C ILE A 49 -21.17 -52.56 62.35
N GLY A 50 -22.02 -53.51 62.75
CA GLY A 50 -23.26 -53.77 62.02
C GLY A 50 -22.95 -54.32 60.62
N THR A 51 -23.51 -53.69 59.59
CA THR A 51 -23.25 -53.99 58.18
C THR A 51 -22.10 -53.16 57.59
N ASN A 52 -21.30 -52.49 58.43
CA ASN A 52 -20.16 -51.69 57.97
C ASN A 52 -18.83 -52.34 58.34
N VAL A 53 -17.88 -52.36 57.40
CA VAL A 53 -16.46 -52.58 57.67
C VAL A 53 -15.84 -51.22 57.99
N VAL A 54 -15.10 -51.12 59.09
CA VAL A 54 -14.53 -49.85 59.58
C VAL A 54 -13.03 -50.01 59.82
N GLY A 55 -12.23 -49.21 59.12
CA GLY A 55 -10.78 -49.11 59.30
C GLY A 55 -10.37 -47.73 59.80
N ILE A 56 -9.52 -47.68 60.82
CA ILE A 56 -8.97 -46.43 61.36
C ILE A 56 -7.45 -46.57 61.34
N GLY A 57 -6.77 -45.66 60.66
CA GLY A 57 -5.33 -45.62 60.57
C GLY A 57 -4.65 -45.11 61.83
N THR A 58 -3.36 -44.87 61.72
CA THR A 58 -2.46 -44.66 62.83
C THR A 58 -2.04 -43.20 62.92
N THR A 59 -0.75 -42.94 63.11
CA THR A 59 -0.16 -41.60 62.93
C THR A 59 1.10 -41.71 62.07
N SER A 60 1.40 -42.92 61.63
CA SER A 60 2.43 -43.28 60.66
C SER A 60 1.75 -43.45 59.31
N ALA A 61 2.55 -43.60 58.24
CA ALA A 61 1.99 -43.88 56.93
C ALA A 61 1.27 -45.22 56.97
N ASP A 62 0.00 -45.20 56.62
CA ASP A 62 -0.79 -46.42 56.44
C ASP A 62 -0.95 -46.71 54.93
N ASP A 63 -0.78 -47.97 54.55
CA ASP A 63 -0.96 -48.46 53.17
C ASP A 63 -2.12 -49.45 53.14
N VAL A 64 -3.20 -49.06 52.44
CA VAL A 64 -4.43 -49.83 52.37
C VAL A 64 -4.69 -50.23 50.93
N VAL A 65 -4.83 -51.53 50.67
CA VAL A 65 -5.19 -52.07 49.36
C VAL A 65 -6.53 -52.78 49.45
N ILE A 66 -7.43 -52.45 48.54
CA ILE A 66 -8.75 -53.07 48.40
C ILE A 66 -8.80 -53.75 47.03
N THR A 67 -9.19 -55.02 47.02
CA THR A 67 -9.50 -55.77 45.79
C THR A 67 -10.97 -56.18 45.83
N ILE A 68 -11.73 -55.79 44.81
CA ILE A 68 -13.16 -56.10 44.69
C ILE A 68 -13.34 -57.26 43.70
N ASP A 69 -13.92 -58.36 44.19
CA ASP A 69 -14.28 -59.54 43.39
C ASP A 69 -15.82 -59.66 43.24
N ASP A 70 -16.29 -60.68 42.52
CA ASP A 70 -17.71 -60.94 42.24
C ASP A 70 -18.60 -61.01 43.51
N ASP A 71 -18.10 -61.60 44.61
CA ASP A 71 -18.86 -61.86 45.84
C ASP A 71 -18.14 -61.47 47.14
N SER A 72 -16.93 -60.94 47.04
CA SER A 72 -16.12 -60.54 48.20
C SER A 72 -15.29 -59.28 47.96
N ILE A 73 -14.87 -58.67 49.06
CA ILE A 73 -13.88 -57.60 49.10
C ILE A 73 -12.73 -58.04 50.01
N GLU A 74 -11.52 -58.04 49.45
CA GLU A 74 -10.27 -58.25 50.17
C GLU A 74 -9.71 -56.88 50.57
N ILE A 75 -9.44 -56.69 51.87
CA ILE A 75 -8.80 -55.47 52.38
C ILE A 75 -7.49 -55.84 53.06
N ASP A 76 -6.39 -55.39 52.48
CA ASP A 76 -5.05 -55.41 53.05
C ASP A 76 -4.77 -54.09 53.77
N TRP A 77 -4.58 -54.14 55.09
CA TRP A 77 -4.16 -52.98 55.90
C TRP A 77 -2.74 -53.21 56.43
N ASP A 78 -1.77 -52.47 55.90
CA ASP A 78 -0.35 -52.59 56.26
C ASP A 78 0.22 -54.01 56.16
N GLY A 79 -0.23 -54.80 55.18
CA GLY A 79 0.15 -56.20 54.96
C GLY A 79 -0.71 -57.21 55.73
N VAL A 80 -1.77 -56.77 56.40
CA VAL A 80 -2.75 -57.63 57.09
C VAL A 80 -4.04 -57.72 56.27
N VAL A 81 -4.20 -58.86 55.59
CA VAL A 81 -5.32 -59.15 54.69
C VAL A 81 -6.54 -59.68 55.44
N ASN A 82 -7.72 -59.15 55.12
CA ASN A 82 -9.03 -59.63 55.59
C ASN A 82 -10.04 -59.69 54.44
N ASP A 83 -10.82 -60.78 54.39
CA ASP A 83 -11.86 -60.99 53.39
C ASP A 83 -13.25 -60.75 53.98
N TYR A 84 -14.11 -60.06 53.22
CA TYR A 84 -15.50 -59.81 53.59
C TYR A 84 -16.42 -60.18 52.43
N LEU A 85 -17.48 -60.94 52.71
CA LEU A 85 -18.49 -61.27 51.70
C LEU A 85 -19.41 -60.06 51.47
N LEU A 86 -19.60 -59.65 50.21
CA LEU A 86 -20.43 -58.49 49.85
C LEU A 86 -21.90 -58.64 50.30
N ALA A 87 -22.38 -59.87 50.49
CA ALA A 87 -23.74 -60.14 50.97
C ALA A 87 -23.97 -59.75 52.45
N ASP A 88 -22.90 -59.60 53.25
CA ASP A 88 -22.98 -59.35 54.69
C ASP A 88 -22.78 -57.87 55.07
N TYR A 89 -22.30 -57.04 54.14
CA TYR A 89 -21.89 -55.66 54.42
C TYR A 89 -22.41 -54.69 53.35
N ASP A 90 -22.87 -53.52 53.80
CA ASP A 90 -23.39 -52.45 52.94
C ASP A 90 -22.28 -51.44 52.57
N SER A 91 -21.28 -51.25 53.43
CA SER A 91 -20.24 -50.24 53.21
C SER A 91 -18.90 -50.53 53.90
N VAL A 92 -17.85 -49.90 53.37
CA VAL A 92 -16.51 -49.81 53.97
C VAL A 92 -16.22 -48.35 54.32
N LEU A 93 -15.88 -48.06 55.57
CA LEU A 93 -15.59 -46.72 56.08
C LEU A 93 -14.14 -46.67 56.58
N LEU A 94 -13.30 -45.92 55.87
CA LEU A 94 -11.87 -45.84 56.16
C LEU A 94 -11.45 -44.43 56.57
N SER A 95 -10.51 -44.33 57.50
CA SER A 95 -9.83 -43.06 57.80
C SER A 95 -8.32 -43.30 57.85
N GLY A 96 -7.54 -42.53 57.09
CA GLY A 96 -6.08 -42.57 57.11
C GLY A 96 -5.51 -42.19 58.48
N GLU A 97 -6.11 -41.20 59.16
CA GLU A 97 -5.59 -40.64 60.42
C GLU A 97 -4.10 -40.26 60.35
N GLY A 98 -3.80 -38.98 60.17
CA GLY A 98 -2.40 -38.59 60.00
C GLY A 98 -2.18 -37.11 60.20
N VAL A 99 -0.91 -36.76 60.45
CA VAL A 99 -0.45 -35.37 60.30
C VAL A 99 -0.07 -35.23 58.82
N SER A 100 -0.48 -34.14 58.17
CA SER A 100 -0.35 -33.88 56.73
C SER A 100 1.07 -33.94 56.12
N THR A 101 2.08 -34.31 56.90
CA THR A 101 3.48 -34.51 56.49
C THR A 101 3.84 -35.96 56.23
N ILE A 102 2.94 -36.90 56.54
CA ILE A 102 3.10 -38.34 56.33
C ILE A 102 1.99 -38.75 55.36
N THR A 103 2.31 -39.62 54.40
CA THR A 103 1.37 -39.96 53.31
C THR A 103 0.66 -41.27 53.63
N ASP A 104 -0.65 -41.20 53.83
CA ASP A 104 -1.52 -42.38 53.88
C ASP A 104 -2.01 -42.69 52.46
N THR A 105 -1.92 -43.95 52.06
CA THR A 105 -2.23 -44.41 50.69
C THR A 105 -3.39 -45.39 50.70
N LEU A 106 -4.37 -45.16 49.82
CA LEU A 106 -5.46 -46.09 49.53
C LEU A 106 -5.41 -46.49 48.05
N THR A 107 -5.32 -47.79 47.78
CA THR A 107 -5.40 -48.36 46.43
C THR A 107 -6.63 -49.25 46.32
N ILE A 108 -7.42 -49.07 45.25
CA ILE A 108 -8.62 -49.87 44.97
C ILE A 108 -8.50 -50.49 43.58
N TYR A 109 -8.63 -51.81 43.51
CA TYR A 109 -8.82 -52.54 42.26
C TYR A 109 -10.29 -52.89 42.12
N CYS A 110 -10.95 -52.27 41.15
CA CYS A 110 -12.38 -52.43 40.91
C CYS A 110 -12.69 -53.69 40.12
N HIS A 111 -13.98 -54.01 40.05
CA HIS A 111 -14.48 -55.18 39.35
C HIS A 111 -14.65 -54.88 37.84
N THR A 112 -15.21 -55.80 37.05
CA THR A 112 -15.45 -55.58 35.61
C THR A 112 -16.73 -54.81 35.29
N THR A 113 -17.43 -54.32 36.31
CA THR A 113 -18.75 -53.68 36.25
C THR A 113 -18.64 -52.17 36.31
N ASP A 114 -19.67 -51.45 35.87
CA ASP A 114 -19.70 -49.99 35.91
C ASP A 114 -19.63 -49.48 37.36
N ASP A 115 -18.54 -48.77 37.67
CA ASP A 115 -18.24 -48.21 38.98
C ASP A 115 -18.17 -46.67 38.93
N ALA A 116 -18.42 -46.01 40.06
CA ALA A 116 -18.41 -44.55 40.17
C ALA A 116 -17.58 -44.07 41.36
N VAL A 117 -16.76 -43.04 41.14
CA VAL A 117 -15.90 -42.46 42.18
C VAL A 117 -16.08 -40.96 42.27
N GLN A 118 -16.19 -40.43 43.47
CA GLN A 118 -16.15 -39.00 43.73
C GLN A 118 -15.02 -38.67 44.70
N PHE A 119 -14.19 -37.71 44.34
CA PHE A 119 -13.13 -37.15 45.17
C PHE A 119 -13.45 -35.72 45.60
N THR A 120 -13.06 -35.38 46.82
CA THR A 120 -13.04 -33.99 47.33
C THR A 120 -11.89 -33.85 48.31
N GLY A 121 -10.79 -33.23 47.86
CA GLY A 121 -9.54 -33.17 48.63
C GLY A 121 -9.07 -34.55 49.09
N ARG A 122 -9.06 -34.77 50.40
CA ARG A 122 -8.59 -36.02 51.05
C ARG A 122 -9.69 -37.03 51.34
N SER A 123 -10.86 -36.85 50.75
CA SER A 123 -12.02 -37.72 50.92
C SER A 123 -12.45 -38.32 49.59
N MET A 124 -12.96 -39.55 49.66
CA MET A 124 -13.46 -40.29 48.50
C MET A 124 -14.77 -40.99 48.86
N LEU A 125 -15.70 -41.00 47.90
CA LEU A 125 -16.85 -41.90 47.86
C LEU A 125 -16.76 -42.77 46.59
N PHE A 126 -16.57 -44.06 46.77
CA PHE A 126 -16.67 -45.07 45.73
C PHE A 126 -18.03 -45.75 45.82
N THR A 127 -18.67 -45.96 44.68
CA THR A 127 -19.95 -46.67 44.54
C THR A 127 -19.80 -47.75 43.48
N GLY A 128 -19.87 -49.02 43.90
CA GLY A 128 -19.95 -50.16 42.99
C GLY A 128 -21.30 -50.86 43.10
N ILE A 129 -21.44 -52.04 42.50
CA ILE A 129 -22.71 -52.78 42.54
C ILE A 129 -23.04 -53.24 43.97
N GLY A 130 -23.95 -52.53 44.63
CA GLY A 130 -24.55 -52.94 45.90
C GLY A 130 -23.72 -52.62 47.15
N PHE A 131 -22.60 -51.92 47.03
CA PHE A 131 -21.75 -51.50 48.15
C PHE A 131 -21.12 -50.12 47.93
N THR A 132 -20.71 -49.47 49.01
CA THR A 132 -19.96 -48.20 48.96
C THR A 132 -18.67 -48.27 49.76
N ILE A 133 -17.64 -47.54 49.31
CA ILE A 133 -16.42 -47.32 50.10
C ILE A 133 -16.30 -45.81 50.32
N GLN A 134 -16.30 -45.39 51.57
CA GLN A 134 -16.01 -44.02 51.96
C GLN A 134 -14.64 -43.98 52.62
N SER A 135 -13.78 -43.07 52.18
CA SER A 135 -12.51 -42.81 52.85
C SER A 135 -12.34 -41.34 53.17
N ASP A 136 -11.67 -41.06 54.29
CA ASP A 136 -11.31 -39.72 54.74
C ASP A 136 -9.83 -39.67 55.16
N ASN A 137 -9.22 -38.50 55.05
CA ASN A 137 -7.85 -38.22 55.48
C ASN A 137 -6.76 -39.06 54.79
N PHE A 138 -6.97 -39.57 53.59
CA PHE A 138 -5.89 -40.16 52.79
C PHE A 138 -5.22 -39.07 51.93
N GLU A 139 -3.89 -38.96 51.97
CA GLU A 139 -3.15 -38.05 51.08
C GLU A 139 -3.04 -38.59 49.65
N ALA A 140 -3.04 -39.89 49.46
CA ALA A 140 -2.93 -40.50 48.12
C ALA A 140 -4.01 -41.56 47.93
N VAL A 141 -4.84 -41.39 46.90
CA VAL A 141 -5.85 -42.38 46.53
C VAL A 141 -5.70 -42.78 45.07
N HIS A 142 -5.70 -44.09 44.82
CA HIS A 142 -5.53 -44.70 43.51
C HIS A 142 -6.66 -45.70 43.25
N VAL A 143 -7.37 -45.56 42.13
CA VAL A 143 -8.47 -46.45 41.76
C VAL A 143 -8.28 -46.98 40.34
N TYR A 144 -8.37 -48.30 40.16
CA TYR A 144 -8.19 -48.99 38.88
C TYR A 144 -9.52 -49.59 38.41
N SER A 145 -9.99 -49.26 37.21
CA SER A 145 -11.36 -49.57 36.73
C SER A 145 -11.72 -51.06 36.68
N GLY A 146 -10.78 -51.96 36.36
CA GLY A 146 -11.08 -53.39 36.22
C GLY A 146 -11.95 -53.76 35.00
N GLY A 147 -12.68 -52.82 34.40
CA GLY A 147 -13.55 -52.99 33.24
C GLY A 147 -14.61 -51.89 33.19
N GLY A 148 -15.82 -52.21 32.70
CA GLY A 148 -16.98 -51.32 32.81
C GLY A 148 -16.92 -50.00 32.04
N ASN A 149 -18.02 -49.24 32.14
CA ASN A 149 -18.09 -47.82 31.81
C ASN A 149 -17.96 -47.01 33.10
N ASP A 150 -16.75 -46.89 33.60
CA ASP A 150 -16.50 -46.30 34.91
C ASP A 150 -16.43 -44.77 34.86
N SER A 151 -16.96 -44.16 35.91
CA SER A 151 -17.08 -42.71 36.04
C SER A 151 -16.33 -42.15 37.24
N VAL A 152 -15.71 -40.97 37.08
CA VAL A 152 -15.08 -40.25 38.18
C VAL A 152 -15.46 -38.77 38.18
N ILE A 153 -15.71 -38.23 39.37
CA ILE A 153 -15.83 -36.80 39.64
C ILE A 153 -14.70 -36.36 40.56
N PHE A 154 -13.81 -35.51 40.07
CA PHE A 154 -12.85 -34.78 40.89
C PHE A 154 -13.43 -33.41 41.25
N ASN A 155 -13.43 -33.06 42.54
CA ASN A 155 -13.74 -31.71 43.00
C ASN A 155 -12.48 -31.10 43.64
N ASP A 156 -12.24 -29.84 43.31
CA ASP A 156 -11.16 -29.03 43.83
C ASP A 156 -11.30 -28.73 45.33
N THR A 157 -10.39 -27.87 45.78
CA THR A 157 -10.29 -27.34 47.14
C THR A 157 -9.98 -25.86 47.07
N GLU A 158 -10.00 -25.17 48.22
CA GLU A 158 -9.61 -23.75 48.30
C GLU A 158 -8.11 -23.46 48.00
N ILE A 159 -7.34 -24.43 47.52
CA ILE A 159 -5.90 -24.34 47.24
C ILE A 159 -5.70 -24.69 45.78
N ASN A 160 -4.85 -23.94 45.07
CA ASN A 160 -4.47 -24.20 43.68
C ASN A 160 -4.29 -25.70 43.37
N ASP A 161 -5.26 -26.22 42.65
CA ASP A 161 -5.38 -27.60 42.22
C ASP A 161 -4.95 -27.75 40.76
N ALA A 162 -4.48 -28.95 40.44
CA ALA A 162 -4.10 -29.32 39.09
C ALA A 162 -4.79 -30.63 38.69
N PHE A 163 -5.67 -30.53 37.69
CA PHE A 163 -6.24 -31.67 36.99
C PHE A 163 -5.35 -32.04 35.80
N ASN A 164 -4.98 -33.32 35.70
CA ASN A 164 -4.27 -33.87 34.55
C ASN A 164 -5.05 -35.04 33.99
N PHE A 165 -5.46 -34.92 32.74
CA PHE A 165 -6.02 -36.00 31.94
C PHE A 165 -4.94 -36.61 31.04
N PHE A 166 -4.79 -37.93 31.13
CA PHE A 166 -4.11 -38.77 30.15
C PHE A 166 -5.08 -39.91 29.78
N PRO A 167 -5.05 -40.43 28.54
CA PRO A 167 -5.99 -41.47 28.10
C PRO A 167 -6.04 -42.72 28.98
N ASP A 168 -4.91 -43.09 29.60
CA ASP A 168 -4.79 -44.25 30.49
C ASP A 168 -4.96 -43.90 31.98
N LYS A 169 -4.88 -42.62 32.35
CA LYS A 169 -4.75 -42.17 33.74
C LYS A 169 -5.16 -40.72 33.92
N SER A 170 -6.09 -40.48 34.84
CA SER A 170 -6.51 -39.13 35.22
C SER A 170 -6.22 -38.85 36.68
N SER A 171 -5.91 -37.60 37.02
CA SER A 171 -5.63 -37.21 38.40
C SER A 171 -6.00 -35.77 38.70
N MET A 172 -6.40 -35.49 39.93
CA MET A 172 -6.47 -34.15 40.50
C MET A 172 -5.63 -34.11 41.77
N HIS A 173 -4.83 -33.07 41.95
CA HIS A 173 -3.86 -32.99 43.04
C HIS A 173 -3.46 -31.56 43.36
N ASN A 174 -2.97 -31.38 44.59
CA ASN A 174 -2.27 -30.18 45.02
C ASN A 174 -1.17 -30.55 46.04
N SER A 175 -0.77 -29.60 46.88
CA SER A 175 0.24 -29.82 47.93
C SER A 175 -0.18 -30.76 49.07
N GLN A 176 -1.47 -31.10 49.18
CA GLN A 176 -2.07 -31.83 50.29
C GLN A 176 -2.65 -33.19 49.92
N TYR A 177 -3.01 -33.40 48.65
CA TYR A 177 -3.58 -34.66 48.19
C TYR A 177 -3.20 -34.99 46.74
N LEU A 178 -3.29 -36.28 46.40
CA LEU A 178 -3.18 -36.84 45.06
C LEU A 178 -4.26 -37.90 44.86
N ASN A 179 -5.29 -37.55 44.08
CA ASN A 179 -6.33 -38.48 43.68
C ASN A 179 -6.11 -38.91 42.24
N ARG A 180 -6.16 -40.20 41.96
CA ARG A 180 -5.87 -40.74 40.64
C ARG A 180 -6.75 -41.94 40.30
N VAL A 181 -7.20 -41.97 39.06
CA VAL A 181 -7.90 -43.11 38.47
C VAL A 181 -7.17 -43.64 37.24
N TYR A 182 -7.33 -44.92 36.95
CA TYR A 182 -6.74 -45.60 35.80
C TYR A 182 -7.82 -46.35 35.04
N GLY A 183 -7.89 -46.12 33.71
CA GLY A 183 -8.82 -46.83 32.82
C GLY A 183 -10.29 -46.39 32.88
N PHE A 184 -10.58 -45.23 33.46
CA PHE A 184 -11.93 -44.64 33.51
C PHE A 184 -12.24 -43.91 32.20
N SER A 185 -13.48 -44.03 31.73
CA SER A 185 -13.91 -43.47 30.44
C SER A 185 -14.84 -42.25 30.56
N ASP A 186 -15.47 -42.02 31.71
CA ASP A 186 -16.28 -40.83 31.97
C ASP A 186 -15.68 -40.02 33.13
N ILE A 187 -15.07 -38.88 32.83
CA ILE A 187 -14.27 -38.11 33.78
C ILE A 187 -14.79 -36.69 33.85
N THR A 188 -15.18 -36.24 35.04
CA THR A 188 -15.52 -34.84 35.32
C THR A 188 -14.56 -34.29 36.37
N ALA A 189 -14.02 -33.10 36.14
CA ALA A 189 -13.23 -32.34 37.10
C ALA A 189 -13.87 -30.95 37.29
N ASN A 190 -14.08 -30.53 38.53
CA ASN A 190 -14.71 -29.26 38.87
C ASN A 190 -13.73 -28.38 39.66
N ALA A 191 -13.52 -27.14 39.21
CA ALA A 191 -12.82 -26.08 39.94
C ALA A 191 -13.83 -25.03 40.45
N SER A 192 -14.53 -25.37 41.54
CA SER A 192 -15.67 -24.63 42.08
C SER A 192 -15.38 -23.87 43.38
N ASP A 193 -14.25 -24.15 44.02
CA ASP A 193 -13.76 -23.46 45.20
C ASP A 193 -12.80 -22.33 44.80
N SER A 194 -12.29 -21.57 45.78
CA SER A 194 -11.32 -20.50 45.47
C SER A 194 -9.95 -21.09 45.18
N GLY A 195 -9.33 -20.77 44.05
CA GLY A 195 -8.00 -21.28 43.73
C GLY A 195 -7.41 -20.54 42.55
N TYR A 196 -6.19 -20.90 42.16
CA TYR A 196 -5.73 -20.66 40.80
C TYR A 196 -5.48 -22.03 40.16
N ASP A 197 -6.53 -22.57 39.57
CA ASP A 197 -6.64 -23.98 39.22
C ASP A 197 -6.31 -24.21 37.76
N ARG A 198 -5.64 -25.34 37.50
CA ARG A 198 -5.13 -25.66 36.16
C ARG A 198 -5.62 -27.02 35.70
N ALA A 199 -6.06 -27.10 34.46
CA ALA A 199 -6.37 -28.36 33.79
C ALA A 199 -5.41 -28.60 32.61
N TYR A 200 -4.88 -29.81 32.53
CA TYR A 200 -4.06 -30.29 31.42
C TYR A 200 -4.79 -31.46 30.76
N ILE A 201 -5.20 -31.29 29.50
CA ILE A 201 -5.96 -32.24 28.72
C ILE A 201 -5.12 -32.65 27.51
N ARG A 202 -4.81 -33.93 27.39
CA ARG A 202 -4.11 -34.51 26.23
C ARG A 202 -5.10 -35.24 25.34
N ASP A 203 -4.91 -35.14 24.04
CA ASP A 203 -5.65 -35.93 23.07
C ASP A 203 -5.44 -37.46 23.26
N THR A 204 -6.22 -38.22 22.52
CA THR A 204 -6.12 -39.66 22.39
C THR A 204 -5.63 -40.02 20.99
N THR A 205 -5.43 -41.32 20.72
CA THR A 205 -5.14 -41.79 19.37
C THR A 205 -6.38 -41.91 18.48
N GLU A 206 -7.56 -41.77 19.06
CA GLU A 206 -8.83 -41.77 18.34
C GLU A 206 -9.10 -40.36 17.78
N VAL A 207 -10.12 -40.22 16.93
CA VAL A 207 -10.55 -38.88 16.48
C VAL A 207 -11.30 -38.20 17.63
N ASP A 208 -10.70 -37.15 18.18
CA ASP A 208 -11.24 -36.40 19.30
C ASP A 208 -11.94 -35.12 18.85
N THR A 209 -13.02 -34.79 19.56
CA THR A 209 -13.67 -33.47 19.48
C THR A 209 -13.44 -32.75 20.80
N ILE A 210 -12.80 -31.58 20.74
CA ILE A 210 -12.48 -30.75 21.90
C ILE A 210 -13.21 -29.41 21.75
N ASN A 211 -13.97 -29.03 22.78
CA ASN A 211 -14.60 -27.71 22.87
C ASN A 211 -14.14 -27.02 24.14
N MET A 212 -13.70 -25.77 24.03
CA MET A 212 -13.16 -24.98 25.13
C MET A 212 -13.92 -23.66 25.23
N SER A 213 -14.30 -23.25 26.43
CA SER A 213 -14.98 -21.99 26.73
C SER A 213 -14.49 -21.42 28.06
N SER A 214 -14.96 -20.23 28.43
CA SER A 214 -14.66 -19.60 29.73
C SER A 214 -15.14 -20.39 30.95
N THR A 215 -16.11 -21.30 30.79
CA THR A 215 -16.73 -22.06 31.88
C THR A 215 -16.45 -23.55 31.85
N SER A 216 -16.13 -24.12 30.68
CA SER A 216 -15.95 -25.57 30.55
C SER A 216 -15.07 -25.94 29.35
N THR A 217 -14.31 -27.02 29.50
CA THR A 217 -13.64 -27.71 28.41
C THR A 217 -14.08 -29.16 28.36
N THR A 218 -14.49 -29.63 27.18
CA THR A 218 -14.89 -31.01 26.94
C THR A 218 -13.96 -31.67 25.92
N LEU A 219 -13.53 -32.91 26.17
CA LEU A 219 -12.92 -33.79 25.18
C LEU A 219 -13.77 -35.05 25.07
N THR A 220 -14.21 -35.37 23.85
CA THR A 220 -15.07 -36.54 23.60
C THR A 220 -14.66 -37.31 22.37
N ASN A 221 -14.76 -38.64 22.45
CA ASN A 221 -14.71 -39.55 21.30
C ASN A 221 -15.71 -40.70 21.50
N SER A 222 -15.60 -41.77 20.71
CA SER A 222 -16.56 -42.89 20.75
C SER A 222 -16.56 -43.70 22.07
N THR A 223 -15.51 -43.59 22.88
CA THR A 223 -15.28 -44.39 24.09
C THR A 223 -14.94 -43.57 25.34
N LEU A 224 -14.78 -42.25 25.21
CA LEU A 224 -14.25 -41.38 26.24
C LEU A 224 -15.03 -40.06 26.30
N SER A 225 -15.31 -39.61 27.51
CA SER A 225 -15.88 -38.30 27.84
C SER A 225 -15.08 -37.67 28.98
N VAL A 226 -14.50 -36.50 28.74
CA VAL A 226 -13.77 -35.72 29.75
C VAL A 226 -14.36 -34.32 29.81
N VAL A 227 -14.68 -33.86 31.02
CA VAL A 227 -15.20 -32.51 31.27
C VAL A 227 -14.36 -31.85 32.36
N ALA A 228 -13.83 -30.67 32.09
CA ALA A 228 -13.14 -29.81 33.06
C ALA A 228 -13.92 -28.50 33.20
N ASN A 229 -14.53 -28.28 34.36
CA ASN A 229 -15.40 -27.14 34.64
C ASN A 229 -14.67 -26.07 35.46
N ASP A 230 -14.85 -24.82 35.05
CA ASP A 230 -14.50 -23.59 35.76
C ASP A 230 -13.03 -23.39 36.15
N PHE A 231 -12.09 -24.18 35.61
CA PHE A 231 -10.66 -23.97 35.80
C PHE A 231 -10.20 -22.59 35.31
N ASP A 232 -9.26 -21.94 36.03
CA ASP A 232 -8.72 -20.64 35.63
C ASP A 232 -7.84 -20.72 34.40
N ARG A 233 -7.16 -21.86 34.22
CA ARG A 233 -6.35 -22.11 33.04
C ARG A 233 -6.45 -23.53 32.54
N VAL A 234 -6.80 -23.69 31.27
CA VAL A 234 -6.88 -25.00 30.61
C VAL A 234 -5.89 -25.08 29.46
N TYR A 235 -5.12 -26.16 29.41
CA TYR A 235 -4.24 -26.50 28.30
C TYR A 235 -4.75 -27.77 27.64
N ALA A 236 -5.17 -27.68 26.38
CA ALA A 236 -5.40 -28.81 25.52
C ALA A 236 -4.15 -29.04 24.67
N ARG A 237 -3.67 -30.27 24.55
CA ARG A 237 -2.49 -30.60 23.74
C ARG A 237 -2.72 -31.76 22.80
N TYR A 238 -2.34 -31.55 21.55
CA TYR A 238 -2.28 -32.57 20.52
C TYR A 238 -0.94 -33.34 20.65
N GLU A 239 -0.99 -34.64 20.92
CA GLU A 239 0.18 -35.50 21.07
C GLU A 239 0.15 -36.74 20.17
N ASN A 240 -0.98 -37.05 19.54
CA ASN A 240 -1.22 -38.31 18.84
C ASN A 240 -1.56 -38.11 17.36
N SER A 241 -2.11 -39.15 16.73
CA SER A 241 -2.53 -39.16 15.34
C SER A 241 -4.03 -39.46 15.27
N GLY A 242 -4.84 -38.43 15.44
CA GLY A 242 -6.27 -38.39 15.18
C GLY A 242 -6.53 -37.11 14.39
N ASN A 243 -7.41 -37.10 13.39
CA ASN A 243 -7.75 -35.84 12.71
C ASN A 243 -8.68 -35.02 13.63
N ASP A 244 -8.12 -34.52 14.73
CA ASP A 244 -8.87 -33.95 15.84
C ASP A 244 -9.38 -32.56 15.51
N ILE A 245 -10.54 -32.23 16.07
CA ILE A 245 -11.19 -30.94 15.89
C ILE A 245 -11.20 -30.23 17.24
N LEU A 246 -10.58 -29.05 17.30
CA LEU A 246 -10.63 -28.19 18.48
C LEU A 246 -11.37 -26.88 18.16
N THR A 247 -12.38 -26.59 18.97
CA THR A 247 -13.12 -25.33 18.95
C THR A 247 -12.92 -24.56 20.26
N MET A 248 -12.63 -23.27 20.17
CA MET A 248 -12.65 -22.33 21.30
C MET A 248 -13.81 -21.34 21.12
N ILE A 249 -14.44 -20.96 22.23
CA ILE A 249 -15.56 -20.01 22.27
C ILE A 249 -15.19 -18.89 23.25
N ASP A 250 -15.44 -17.66 22.82
CA ASP A 250 -15.36 -16.43 23.61
C ASP A 250 -16.34 -16.39 24.80
N SER A 251 -16.32 -15.28 25.50
CA SER A 251 -17.26 -14.87 26.52
C SER A 251 -18.06 -13.66 26.02
N ALA A 252 -19.01 -13.18 26.82
CA ALA A 252 -19.80 -12.00 26.45
C ALA A 252 -19.10 -10.65 26.73
N ASP A 253 -17.83 -10.70 27.14
CA ASP A 253 -16.97 -9.55 27.46
C ASP A 253 -15.83 -9.46 26.43
N ASP A 254 -15.13 -8.32 26.38
CA ASP A 254 -14.01 -8.12 25.43
C ASP A 254 -12.88 -9.14 25.69
N ASP A 255 -12.63 -10.01 24.71
CA ASP A 255 -11.66 -11.10 24.79
C ASP A 255 -10.45 -10.91 23.85
N LEU A 256 -9.35 -11.58 24.19
CA LEU A 256 -8.09 -11.47 23.46
C LEU A 256 -7.60 -12.84 22.96
N LEU A 257 -7.51 -12.97 21.64
CA LEU A 257 -6.97 -14.14 20.97
C LEU A 257 -5.54 -13.88 20.46
N ALA A 258 -4.64 -14.82 20.73
CA ALA A 258 -3.31 -14.89 20.13
C ALA A 258 -3.11 -16.25 19.42
N VAL A 259 -2.82 -16.22 18.13
CA VAL A 259 -2.58 -17.39 17.27
C VAL A 259 -1.12 -17.42 16.84
N LYS A 260 -0.38 -18.43 17.28
CA LYS A 260 0.99 -18.75 16.84
C LYS A 260 1.01 -20.14 16.21
N ARG A 261 2.14 -20.54 15.62
CA ARG A 261 2.31 -21.88 15.01
C ARG A 261 1.89 -23.02 15.94
N ASP A 262 2.47 -23.04 17.14
CA ASP A 262 2.37 -24.16 18.08
C ASP A 262 1.35 -23.89 19.20
N GLN A 263 0.82 -22.67 19.29
CA GLN A 263 0.01 -22.22 20.42
C GLN A 263 -1.09 -21.27 19.97
N THR A 264 -2.34 -21.64 20.24
CA THR A 264 -3.50 -20.74 20.15
C THR A 264 -4.01 -20.48 21.56
N THR A 265 -4.08 -19.23 21.98
CA THR A 265 -4.50 -18.84 23.35
C THR A 265 -5.63 -17.82 23.29
N LEU A 266 -6.74 -18.12 23.95
CA LEU A 266 -7.83 -17.17 24.20
C LEU A 266 -7.80 -16.77 25.68
N GLU A 267 -7.65 -15.47 25.92
CA GLU A 267 -7.66 -14.84 27.24
C GLU A 267 -8.98 -14.10 27.43
N PHE A 268 -9.68 -14.42 28.52
CA PHE A 268 -10.97 -13.82 28.83
C PHE A 268 -10.82 -12.56 29.68
N PHE A 269 -11.79 -11.65 29.64
CA PHE A 269 -11.77 -10.41 30.45
C PHE A 269 -11.53 -10.64 31.96
N ASN A 270 -12.01 -11.76 32.50
CA ASN A 270 -11.84 -12.13 33.91
C ASN A 270 -10.44 -12.69 34.26
N GLY A 271 -9.53 -12.79 33.29
CA GLY A 271 -8.17 -13.30 33.44
C GLY A 271 -8.03 -14.82 33.32
N LYS A 272 -9.13 -15.55 33.06
CA LYS A 272 -9.08 -16.97 32.71
C LYS A 272 -8.47 -17.15 31.32
N THR A 273 -7.86 -18.31 31.08
CA THR A 273 -7.20 -18.60 29.80
C THR A 273 -7.45 -20.03 29.34
N ILE A 274 -7.72 -20.19 28.05
CA ILE A 274 -7.72 -21.50 27.39
C ILE A 274 -6.66 -21.51 26.29
N GLN A 275 -5.91 -22.61 26.20
CA GLN A 275 -4.78 -22.74 25.31
C GLN A 275 -4.84 -24.09 24.59
N ALA A 276 -4.67 -24.06 23.26
CA ALA A 276 -4.48 -25.25 22.44
C ALA A 276 -3.04 -25.28 21.91
N ASP A 277 -2.37 -26.40 22.17
CA ASP A 277 -0.97 -26.64 21.82
C ASP A 277 -0.88 -27.69 20.71
N ASP A 278 -0.10 -27.39 19.67
CA ASP A 278 0.28 -28.29 18.57
C ASP A 278 -0.88 -28.83 17.69
N PHE A 279 -2.09 -28.29 17.81
CA PHE A 279 -3.25 -28.73 17.02
C PHE A 279 -3.15 -28.33 15.53
N PRO A 280 -3.30 -29.28 14.58
CA PRO A 280 -3.31 -28.98 13.15
C PRO A 280 -4.47 -28.07 12.73
N THR A 281 -5.63 -28.18 13.39
CA THR A 281 -6.78 -27.31 13.10
C THR A 281 -7.42 -26.81 14.38
N VAL A 282 -7.52 -25.48 14.50
CA VAL A 282 -8.21 -24.81 15.60
C VAL A 282 -9.20 -23.82 15.01
N THR A 283 -10.43 -23.82 15.52
CA THR A 283 -11.44 -22.80 15.21
C THR A 283 -11.77 -22.01 16.47
N VAL A 284 -11.70 -20.69 16.41
CA VAL A 284 -12.06 -19.80 17.51
C VAL A 284 -13.25 -18.95 17.09
N ASN A 285 -14.31 -18.94 17.90
CA ASN A 285 -15.53 -18.17 17.63
C ASN A 285 -15.71 -17.08 18.70
N GLY A 286 -15.85 -15.83 18.26
CA GLY A 286 -16.19 -14.61 19.00
C GLY A 286 -17.70 -14.32 18.97
N SER A 287 -18.53 -15.32 19.23
CA SER A 287 -19.99 -15.20 18.98
C SER A 287 -20.83 -14.84 20.20
N GLU A 288 -20.23 -14.82 21.39
CA GLU A 288 -20.91 -14.50 22.66
C GLU A 288 -20.97 -12.98 22.91
N GLY A 289 -20.20 -12.20 22.14
CA GLY A 289 -20.26 -10.75 22.03
C GLY A 289 -19.16 -10.06 22.86
N GLY A 290 -18.88 -8.81 22.55
CA GLY A 290 -17.71 -8.12 23.09
C GLY A 290 -17.12 -7.24 21.99
N ASN A 291 -15.97 -6.63 22.24
CA ASN A 291 -15.11 -6.07 21.20
C ASN A 291 -13.81 -6.87 21.19
N ASP A 292 -13.84 -7.99 20.51
CA ASP A 292 -12.79 -9.00 20.58
C ASP A 292 -11.64 -8.66 19.64
N ILE A 293 -10.44 -9.03 20.09
CA ILE A 293 -9.20 -8.75 19.37
C ILE A 293 -8.47 -10.05 19.09
N ALA A 294 -8.09 -10.27 17.83
CA ALA A 294 -7.25 -11.39 17.42
C ALA A 294 -5.91 -10.93 16.84
N TYR A 295 -4.83 -11.54 17.31
CA TYR A 295 -3.49 -11.40 16.76
C TYR A 295 -3.02 -12.72 16.14
N LEU A 296 -2.70 -12.70 14.85
CA LEU A 296 -2.20 -13.85 14.10
C LEU A 296 -0.73 -13.62 13.79
N TYR A 297 0.13 -14.55 14.19
CA TYR A 297 1.58 -14.48 13.99
C TYR A 297 2.02 -15.53 12.96
N ASP A 298 2.91 -15.11 12.08
CA ASP A 298 3.66 -15.96 11.14
C ASP A 298 4.64 -16.91 11.85
N ASP A 299 5.29 -17.78 11.07
CA ASP A 299 6.49 -18.49 11.50
C ASP A 299 7.63 -18.40 10.46
N VAL A 300 8.47 -19.42 10.34
CA VAL A 300 9.61 -19.44 9.41
C VAL A 300 9.27 -20.10 8.06
N ALA A 301 8.07 -20.69 7.95
CA ALA A 301 7.51 -21.31 6.77
C ALA A 301 6.66 -20.30 6.01
N ASP A 302 6.34 -20.62 4.76
CA ASP A 302 5.47 -19.76 3.95
C ASP A 302 4.02 -19.81 4.49
N ASP A 303 3.56 -18.67 5.01
CA ASP A 303 2.23 -18.47 5.59
C ASP A 303 1.26 -17.86 4.56
N THR A 304 0.03 -18.39 4.51
CA THR A 304 -1.07 -17.79 3.75
C THR A 304 -2.14 -17.30 4.72
N VAL A 305 -2.41 -16.00 4.69
CA VAL A 305 -3.41 -15.35 5.53
C VAL A 305 -4.59 -14.84 4.68
N VAL A 306 -5.81 -15.10 5.14
CA VAL A 306 -7.03 -14.48 4.60
C VAL A 306 -7.71 -13.71 5.72
N LEU A 307 -7.98 -12.43 5.49
CA LEU A 307 -8.68 -11.54 6.40
C LEU A 307 -10.00 -11.10 5.73
N ASN A 308 -11.13 -11.26 6.41
CA ASN A 308 -12.44 -10.79 5.95
C ASN A 308 -13.09 -9.93 7.05
N ALA A 309 -14.23 -9.32 6.74
CA ALA A 309 -15.08 -8.72 7.76
C ALA A 309 -15.39 -9.73 8.89
N GLY A 310 -14.89 -9.43 10.09
CA GLY A 310 -15.12 -10.24 11.29
C GLY A 310 -14.44 -11.62 11.33
N SER A 311 -13.64 -12.02 10.35
CA SER A 311 -13.05 -13.37 10.34
C SER A 311 -11.67 -13.42 9.70
N ALA A 312 -10.90 -14.45 10.03
CA ALA A 312 -9.60 -14.69 9.44
C ALA A 312 -9.23 -16.18 9.42
N SER A 313 -8.32 -16.53 8.51
CA SER A 313 -7.63 -17.83 8.52
C SER A 313 -6.14 -17.63 8.29
N ILE A 314 -5.31 -18.38 9.01
CA ILE A 314 -3.87 -18.51 8.73
C ILE A 314 -3.53 -19.97 8.49
N SER A 315 -2.79 -20.26 7.42
CA SER A 315 -2.45 -21.62 7.00
C SER A 315 -0.97 -21.73 6.61
N ARG A 316 -0.32 -22.81 7.09
CA ARG A 316 1.13 -23.10 6.95
C ARG A 316 1.38 -24.57 7.23
N ASP A 317 2.25 -25.25 6.48
CA ASP A 317 2.74 -26.62 6.81
C ASP A 317 1.67 -27.68 7.22
N GLY A 318 0.42 -27.57 6.73
CA GLY A 318 -0.68 -28.46 7.13
C GLY A 318 -1.39 -28.08 8.44
N PHE A 319 -1.01 -26.96 9.05
CA PHE A 319 -1.72 -26.29 10.13
C PHE A 319 -2.66 -25.23 9.55
N THR A 320 -3.86 -25.10 10.11
CA THR A 320 -4.83 -24.07 9.74
C THR A 320 -5.58 -23.60 10.98
N GLN A 321 -5.54 -22.30 11.26
CA GLN A 321 -6.28 -21.69 12.36
C GLN A 321 -7.32 -20.74 11.82
N ASN A 322 -8.57 -20.92 12.24
CA ASN A 322 -9.72 -20.13 11.83
C ASN A 322 -10.20 -19.26 12.99
N VAL A 323 -10.50 -18.01 12.72
CA VAL A 323 -10.99 -17.01 13.67
C VAL A 323 -12.28 -16.43 13.11
N ASN A 324 -13.37 -16.46 13.87
CA ASN A 324 -14.68 -16.02 13.43
C ASN A 324 -15.29 -15.05 14.43
N SER A 325 -16.01 -14.04 13.93
CA SER A 325 -16.72 -13.03 14.72
C SER A 325 -15.82 -12.20 15.65
N PHE A 326 -14.65 -11.77 15.19
CA PHE A 326 -13.79 -10.83 15.94
C PHE A 326 -13.83 -9.44 15.29
N GLU A 327 -14.11 -8.38 16.06
CA GLU A 327 -14.20 -7.01 15.56
C GLU A 327 -12.84 -6.50 15.06
N LYS A 328 -11.74 -6.90 15.70
CA LYS A 328 -10.41 -6.47 15.30
C LYS A 328 -9.47 -7.63 15.11
N ILE A 329 -8.95 -7.77 13.89
CA ILE A 329 -8.00 -8.84 13.55
C ILE A 329 -6.73 -8.23 12.98
N THR A 330 -5.56 -8.63 13.48
CA THR A 330 -4.27 -8.18 12.97
C THR A 330 -3.35 -9.37 12.72
N ALA A 331 -2.90 -9.53 11.48
CA ALA A 331 -1.88 -10.47 11.09
C ALA A 331 -0.49 -9.78 11.07
N TYR A 332 0.51 -10.50 11.57
CA TYR A 332 1.89 -10.05 11.67
C TYR A 332 2.81 -10.96 10.87
N HIS A 333 3.56 -10.34 9.96
CA HIS A 333 4.76 -10.90 9.35
C HIS A 333 5.99 -10.34 10.07
N GLN A 334 6.67 -11.16 10.87
CA GLN A 334 7.81 -10.79 11.70
C GLN A 334 8.99 -11.77 11.59
N GLN A 335 8.79 -12.89 10.93
CA GLN A 335 9.75 -13.97 10.74
C GLN A 335 10.03 -14.12 9.23
N GLY A 336 10.70 -15.19 8.84
CA GLY A 336 11.07 -15.41 7.44
C GLY A 336 10.02 -16.27 6.74
N GLY A 337 10.00 -16.28 5.42
CA GLY A 337 8.96 -16.95 4.64
C GLY A 337 8.60 -16.06 3.46
N ASN A 338 7.94 -16.64 2.46
CA ASN A 338 7.30 -15.89 1.38
C ASN A 338 5.80 -15.80 1.67
N ASP A 339 5.45 -15.00 2.67
CA ASP A 339 4.10 -15.00 3.19
C ASP A 339 3.20 -14.06 2.39
N THR A 340 1.94 -14.46 2.27
CA THR A 340 0.94 -13.72 1.50
C THR A 340 -0.26 -13.41 2.37
N VAL A 341 -0.88 -12.25 2.12
CA VAL A 341 -2.13 -11.88 2.77
C VAL A 341 -3.16 -11.39 1.76
N THR A 342 -4.35 -11.97 1.84
CA THR A 342 -5.54 -11.50 1.13
C THR A 342 -6.50 -10.84 2.12
N ILE A 343 -6.94 -9.63 1.83
CA ILE A 343 -7.91 -8.88 2.63
C ILE A 343 -9.17 -8.66 1.79
N ASN A 344 -10.34 -9.08 2.28
CA ASN A 344 -11.61 -8.93 1.59
C ASN A 344 -12.52 -7.95 2.35
N ASP A 345 -13.26 -7.16 1.59
CA ASP A 345 -14.30 -6.25 2.05
C ASP A 345 -15.56 -6.96 2.54
N SER A 346 -16.50 -6.15 3.01
CA SER A 346 -17.87 -6.54 3.32
C SER A 346 -18.80 -6.06 2.20
N SER A 347 -20.10 -6.01 2.46
CA SER A 347 -21.07 -5.39 1.53
C SER A 347 -21.38 -3.93 1.85
N GLU A 348 -20.63 -3.35 2.79
CA GLU A 348 -20.78 -1.97 3.26
C GLU A 348 -19.61 -1.11 2.75
N ASN A 349 -19.59 0.18 3.11
CA ASN A 349 -18.51 1.05 2.66
C ASN A 349 -17.26 0.88 3.53
N GLU A 350 -16.16 0.49 2.89
CA GLU A 350 -14.88 0.29 3.53
C GLU A 350 -13.84 1.34 3.16
N ARG A 351 -12.91 1.54 4.10
CA ARG A 351 -11.71 2.34 3.91
C ARG A 351 -10.47 1.49 4.02
N LEU A 352 -9.76 1.34 2.90
CA LEU A 352 -8.42 0.76 2.85
C LEU A 352 -7.37 1.86 3.08
N VAL A 353 -6.41 1.60 3.95
CA VAL A 353 -5.20 2.41 4.11
C VAL A 353 -3.98 1.53 3.97
N TYR A 354 -3.08 1.94 3.09
CA TYR A 354 -1.82 1.25 2.82
C TYR A 354 -0.62 2.19 3.04
N ASN A 355 0.40 1.65 3.69
CA ASN A 355 1.80 2.05 3.57
C ASN A 355 2.68 0.79 3.73
N LEU A 356 3.96 0.89 3.39
CA LEU A 356 4.89 -0.25 3.39
C LEU A 356 4.96 -1.02 4.73
N ASN A 357 4.68 -0.38 5.87
CA ASN A 357 4.74 -1.05 7.18
C ASN A 357 3.39 -1.62 7.64
N GLN A 358 2.28 -1.10 7.10
CA GLN A 358 0.95 -1.41 7.60
C GLN A 358 -0.13 -1.22 6.52
N THR A 359 -0.92 -2.26 6.35
CA THR A 359 -2.17 -2.23 5.56
C THR A 359 -3.34 -2.55 6.46
N TYR A 360 -4.42 -1.79 6.38
CA TYR A 360 -5.66 -2.14 7.06
C TYR A 360 -6.89 -1.77 6.24
N LEU A 361 -7.91 -2.60 6.36
CA LEU A 361 -9.24 -2.37 5.84
C LEU A 361 -10.18 -2.18 7.02
N GLN A 362 -10.94 -1.08 7.00
CA GLN A 362 -11.85 -0.70 8.07
C GLN A 362 -13.25 -0.51 7.53
N GLY A 363 -14.19 -1.27 8.07
CA GLY A 363 -15.63 -1.06 7.90
C GLY A 363 -16.24 -0.38 9.14
N THR A 364 -17.57 -0.40 9.26
CA THR A 364 -18.28 0.23 10.39
C THR A 364 -18.05 -0.50 11.72
N GLU A 365 -18.06 -1.83 11.70
CA GLU A 365 -18.01 -2.68 12.91
C GLU A 365 -16.75 -3.54 13.00
N TYR A 366 -15.88 -3.49 12.00
CA TYR A 366 -14.67 -4.30 11.98
C TYR A 366 -13.44 -3.53 11.48
N GLN A 367 -12.26 -4.01 11.89
CA GLN A 367 -10.99 -3.62 11.30
C GLN A 367 -10.09 -4.84 11.16
N VAL A 368 -9.64 -5.11 9.95
CA VAL A 368 -8.61 -6.12 9.69
C VAL A 368 -7.32 -5.46 9.22
N ALA A 369 -6.17 -5.96 9.68
CA ALA A 369 -4.87 -5.37 9.39
C ALA A 369 -3.80 -6.43 9.11
N ALA A 370 -2.87 -6.08 8.22
CA ALA A 370 -1.68 -6.85 7.92
C ALA A 370 -0.45 -5.95 8.09
N LEU A 371 0.51 -6.39 8.92
CA LEU A 371 1.72 -5.65 9.24
C LEU A 371 2.96 -6.45 8.82
N GLY A 372 3.87 -5.80 8.10
CA GLY A 372 5.14 -6.38 7.66
C GLY A 372 5.09 -7.28 6.41
N PHE A 373 3.90 -7.48 5.82
CA PHE A 373 3.75 -8.30 4.61
C PHE A 373 4.24 -7.56 3.36
N ASN A 374 4.95 -8.28 2.51
CA ASN A 374 5.45 -7.77 1.24
C ASN A 374 4.51 -8.10 0.06
N ASP A 375 3.75 -9.19 0.10
CA ASP A 375 2.77 -9.55 -0.93
C ASP A 375 1.34 -9.47 -0.39
N ILE A 376 0.62 -8.42 -0.80
CA ILE A 376 -0.69 -8.07 -0.27
C ILE A 376 -1.69 -7.96 -1.42
N THR A 377 -2.81 -8.67 -1.30
CA THR A 377 -3.99 -8.49 -2.16
C THR A 377 -5.16 -7.98 -1.33
N VAL A 378 -5.84 -6.94 -1.79
CA VAL A 378 -7.06 -6.41 -1.17
C VAL A 378 -8.18 -6.39 -2.19
N ASN A 379 -9.32 -7.00 -1.87
CA ASN A 379 -10.48 -7.11 -2.76
C ASN A 379 -11.67 -6.34 -2.20
N ALA A 380 -12.24 -5.43 -3.00
CA ALA A 380 -13.50 -4.76 -2.78
C ALA A 380 -14.60 -5.36 -3.69
N THR A 381 -15.05 -6.58 -3.38
CA THR A 381 -15.99 -7.34 -4.25
C THR A 381 -17.34 -7.62 -3.59
N GLY A 382 -17.50 -7.35 -2.30
CA GLY A 382 -18.77 -7.46 -1.58
C GLY A 382 -19.72 -6.29 -1.86
N GLY A 383 -19.20 -5.20 -2.42
CA GLY A 383 -19.93 -4.01 -2.83
C GLY A 383 -19.92 -2.93 -1.76
N GLY A 384 -20.19 -1.68 -2.13
CA GLY A 384 -19.97 -0.53 -1.27
C GLY A 384 -19.64 0.69 -2.13
N ASP A 385 -19.32 1.82 -1.50
CA ASP A 385 -18.56 2.92 -2.09
C ASP A 385 -17.20 2.96 -1.39
N ASP A 386 -16.28 2.13 -1.86
CA ASP A 386 -15.03 1.81 -1.19
C ASP A 386 -13.91 2.78 -1.55
N GLY A 387 -13.10 3.12 -0.55
CA GLY A 387 -12.00 4.09 -0.68
C GLY A 387 -10.65 3.50 -0.30
N ALA A 388 -9.72 3.43 -1.24
CA ALA A 388 -8.33 3.07 -1.00
C ALA A 388 -7.41 4.29 -0.93
N TYR A 389 -6.58 4.35 0.11
CA TYR A 389 -5.59 5.41 0.33
C TYR A 389 -4.19 4.79 0.42
N LEU A 390 -3.41 4.97 -0.66
CA LEU A 390 -2.10 4.35 -0.83
C LEU A 390 -1.00 5.39 -0.64
N THR A 391 -0.16 5.19 0.37
CA THR A 391 1.08 5.95 0.53
C THR A 391 2.25 5.09 0.08
N LEU A 392 2.89 5.47 -1.03
CA LEU A 392 4.06 4.79 -1.58
C LEU A 392 5.30 5.02 -0.71
N SER A 393 6.38 4.30 -1.02
CA SER A 393 7.62 4.34 -0.24
C SER A 393 8.55 5.46 -0.76
N PHE A 394 9.80 5.50 -0.28
CA PHE A 394 10.82 6.41 -0.79
C PHE A 394 11.75 5.76 -1.84
N ASN A 395 11.41 4.55 -2.29
CA ASN A 395 12.10 3.87 -3.37
C ASN A 395 11.42 4.18 -4.71
N THR A 396 12.04 3.82 -5.82
CA THR A 396 11.40 3.95 -7.14
C THR A 396 10.36 2.86 -7.32
N GLU A 397 9.13 3.25 -7.60
CA GLU A 397 8.01 2.33 -7.77
C GLU A 397 7.24 2.53 -9.08
N MET A 398 6.57 1.46 -9.51
CA MET A 398 5.62 1.48 -10.61
C MET A 398 4.22 1.22 -10.07
N LEU A 399 3.29 2.12 -10.39
CA LEU A 399 1.87 1.96 -10.12
C LEU A 399 1.12 1.78 -11.46
N THR A 400 0.29 0.76 -11.58
CA THR A 400 -0.65 0.60 -12.71
C THR A 400 -2.05 0.63 -12.17
N MET A 401 -2.95 1.44 -12.74
CA MET A 401 -4.33 1.57 -12.29
C MET A 401 -5.29 1.55 -13.48
N ASN A 402 -6.39 0.82 -13.33
CA ASN A 402 -7.55 0.83 -14.21
C ASN A 402 -8.82 0.72 -13.36
N GLU A 403 -9.98 0.62 -13.99
CA GLU A 403 -11.26 0.50 -13.26
C GLU A 403 -11.36 -0.77 -12.39
N GLN A 404 -10.71 -1.87 -12.77
CA GLN A 404 -10.80 -3.14 -12.07
C GLN A 404 -9.74 -3.31 -10.98
N SER A 405 -8.55 -2.73 -11.13
CA SER A 405 -7.47 -2.89 -10.16
C SER A 405 -6.43 -1.77 -10.17
N SER A 406 -5.74 -1.63 -9.04
CA SER A 406 -4.52 -0.83 -8.86
C SER A 406 -3.42 -1.73 -8.32
N ILE A 407 -2.30 -1.82 -9.04
CA ILE A 407 -1.16 -2.69 -8.75
C ILE A 407 0.06 -1.80 -8.52
N LEU A 408 0.60 -1.83 -7.30
CA LEU A 408 1.85 -1.19 -6.92
C LEU A 408 2.94 -2.26 -6.83
N THR A 409 4.07 -2.03 -7.48
CA THR A 409 5.23 -2.93 -7.45
C THR A 409 6.49 -2.14 -7.09
N GLY A 410 7.18 -2.60 -6.05
CA GLY A 410 8.54 -2.18 -5.69
C GLY A 410 9.56 -3.30 -5.93
N ASP A 411 10.76 -3.17 -5.37
CA ASP A 411 11.85 -4.14 -5.57
C ASP A 411 11.55 -5.53 -4.97
N ASP A 412 10.92 -5.56 -3.79
CA ASP A 412 10.68 -6.77 -2.99
C ASP A 412 9.26 -6.86 -2.41
N TYR A 413 8.35 -6.00 -2.87
CA TYR A 413 6.96 -5.97 -2.41
C TYR A 413 5.98 -5.69 -3.56
N SER A 414 4.77 -6.23 -3.43
CA SER A 414 3.63 -6.00 -4.31
C SER A 414 2.36 -5.76 -3.52
N LEU A 415 1.59 -4.76 -3.94
CA LEU A 415 0.23 -4.53 -3.47
C LEU A 415 -0.71 -4.58 -4.67
N THR A 416 -1.73 -5.43 -4.59
CA THR A 416 -2.84 -5.47 -5.53
C THR A 416 -4.12 -5.02 -4.82
N VAL A 417 -4.79 -4.01 -5.37
CA VAL A 417 -6.05 -3.45 -4.85
C VAL A 417 -7.12 -3.59 -5.93
N ASN A 418 -8.11 -4.45 -5.71
CA ASN A 418 -9.11 -4.81 -6.71
C ASN A 418 -10.47 -4.17 -6.42
N SER A 419 -11.11 -3.63 -7.46
CA SER A 419 -12.53 -3.23 -7.52
C SER A 419 -12.97 -2.11 -6.56
N PHE A 420 -12.03 -1.28 -6.08
CA PHE A 420 -12.35 -0.09 -5.28
C PHE A 420 -12.91 1.06 -6.14
N ASP A 421 -14.02 1.67 -5.73
CA ASP A 421 -14.64 2.80 -6.44
C ASP A 421 -13.73 4.04 -6.48
N ARG A 422 -12.91 4.23 -5.45
CA ARG A 422 -11.99 5.37 -5.35
C ARG A 422 -10.62 4.92 -4.87
N VAL A 423 -9.60 5.24 -5.65
CA VAL A 423 -8.20 4.98 -5.26
C VAL A 423 -7.43 6.28 -5.25
N TYR A 424 -6.83 6.61 -4.11
CA TYR A 424 -5.98 7.77 -3.90
C TYR A 424 -4.55 7.30 -3.64
N ALA A 425 -3.68 7.42 -4.64
CA ALA A 425 -2.26 7.10 -4.50
C ALA A 425 -1.41 8.37 -4.37
N ASN A 426 -0.53 8.39 -3.38
CA ASN A 426 0.39 9.49 -3.14
C ASN A 426 1.80 8.95 -2.97
N THR A 427 2.72 9.42 -3.81
CA THR A 427 4.15 9.17 -3.61
C THR A 427 4.83 10.32 -2.86
N PRO A 428 5.72 10.02 -1.89
CA PRO A 428 6.63 10.99 -1.31
C PRO A 428 7.93 11.15 -2.13
N PHE A 429 8.18 10.32 -3.14
CA PHE A 429 9.38 10.31 -3.98
C PHE A 429 9.02 10.64 -5.43
N SER A 430 9.57 11.73 -5.96
CA SER A 430 9.10 12.26 -7.24
C SER A 430 9.41 11.35 -8.44
N GLU A 431 10.34 10.40 -8.37
CA GLU A 431 10.76 9.60 -9.54
C GLU A 431 9.78 8.49 -9.91
N ASP A 432 8.73 8.27 -9.12
CA ASP A 432 7.75 7.22 -9.38
C ASP A 432 6.94 7.46 -10.65
N SER A 433 6.55 6.34 -11.26
CA SER A 433 5.78 6.32 -12.50
C SER A 433 4.42 5.67 -12.29
N VAL A 434 3.40 6.21 -12.94
CA VAL A 434 2.07 5.61 -12.95
C VAL A 434 1.50 5.47 -14.36
N ILE A 435 0.89 4.32 -14.63
CA ILE A 435 0.09 4.05 -15.82
C ILE A 435 -1.38 4.03 -15.41
N LEU A 436 -2.21 4.82 -16.10
CA LEU A 436 -3.66 4.85 -15.96
C LEU A 436 -4.30 4.35 -17.26
N THR A 437 -5.21 3.40 -17.20
CA THR A 437 -5.93 2.87 -18.37
C THR A 437 -7.42 3.19 -18.31
N ASP A 438 -7.99 3.54 -19.46
CA ASP A 438 -9.40 3.80 -19.70
C ASP A 438 -10.29 2.56 -19.61
N THR A 439 -11.56 2.76 -19.97
CA THR A 439 -12.63 1.78 -20.07
C THR A 439 -13.29 1.91 -21.44
N PRO A 440 -14.14 0.96 -21.86
CA PRO A 440 -14.90 1.09 -23.11
C PRO A 440 -15.95 2.22 -23.15
N ASN A 441 -16.00 3.12 -22.15
CA ASN A 441 -16.96 4.20 -22.01
C ASN A 441 -16.25 5.55 -22.02
N ASP A 442 -16.99 6.64 -22.25
CA ASP A 442 -16.43 8.00 -22.22
C ASP A 442 -15.76 8.35 -20.88
N ASP A 443 -14.43 8.46 -20.91
CA ASP A 443 -13.59 8.71 -19.75
C ASP A 443 -13.02 10.13 -19.74
N VAL A 444 -12.68 10.61 -18.54
CA VAL A 444 -12.12 11.95 -18.36
C VAL A 444 -10.85 11.91 -17.54
N PHE A 445 -9.73 12.29 -18.15
CA PHE A 445 -8.47 12.53 -17.47
C PHE A 445 -8.26 14.03 -17.22
N ILE A 446 -7.85 14.39 -16.01
CA ILE A 446 -7.42 15.75 -15.66
C ILE A 446 -6.06 15.71 -14.97
N SER A 447 -5.09 16.44 -15.52
CA SER A 447 -3.78 16.67 -14.92
C SER A 447 -3.61 18.14 -14.53
N ARG A 448 -3.06 18.37 -13.33
CA ARG A 448 -2.68 19.67 -12.78
C ARG A 448 -1.35 19.54 -12.04
N SER A 449 -0.73 20.67 -11.74
CA SER A 449 0.45 20.69 -10.86
C SER A 449 0.16 19.99 -9.52
N GLY A 450 0.95 18.95 -9.23
CA GLY A 450 0.92 18.15 -8.00
C GLY A 450 -0.11 17.01 -7.93
N TRP A 451 -1.14 17.00 -8.79
CA TRP A 451 -2.14 15.92 -8.78
C TRP A 451 -2.81 15.69 -10.12
N SER A 452 -3.23 14.46 -10.36
CA SER A 452 -3.98 14.08 -11.55
C SER A 452 -5.06 13.06 -11.19
N TYR A 453 -6.09 12.93 -12.03
CA TYR A 453 -7.01 11.81 -11.91
C TYR A 453 -7.54 11.36 -13.27
N LEU A 454 -7.81 10.07 -13.36
CA LEU A 454 -8.69 9.49 -14.36
C LEU A 454 -10.04 9.18 -13.68
N ARG A 455 -11.12 9.64 -14.28
CA ARG A 455 -12.48 9.32 -13.82
C ARG A 455 -13.19 8.54 -14.92
N THR A 456 -13.61 7.34 -14.55
CA THR A 456 -14.43 6.46 -15.37
C THR A 456 -15.89 6.50 -14.87
N PRO A 457 -16.83 5.79 -15.51
CA PRO A 457 -18.20 5.68 -15.00
C PRO A 457 -18.30 5.04 -13.61
N TYR A 458 -17.36 4.14 -13.25
CA TYR A 458 -17.42 3.36 -12.02
C TYR A 458 -16.23 3.56 -11.08
N ALA A 459 -15.13 4.20 -11.52
CA ALA A 459 -13.95 4.42 -10.69
C ALA A 459 -13.42 5.86 -10.74
N TYR A 460 -12.84 6.29 -9.62
CA TYR A 460 -12.09 7.54 -9.49
C TYR A 460 -10.65 7.23 -9.07
N LEU A 461 -9.72 7.33 -10.02
CA LEU A 461 -8.31 7.00 -9.85
C LEU A 461 -7.50 8.29 -9.69
N ASN A 462 -7.10 8.63 -8.47
CA ASN A 462 -6.38 9.85 -8.14
C ASN A 462 -4.92 9.56 -7.79
N VAL A 463 -4.02 10.30 -8.41
CA VAL A 463 -2.57 10.19 -8.20
C VAL A 463 -1.99 11.54 -7.82
N ARG A 464 -1.02 11.55 -6.90
CA ARG A 464 -0.37 12.77 -6.41
C ARG A 464 1.14 12.64 -6.41
N ASN A 465 1.81 13.73 -6.81
CA ASN A 465 3.27 13.91 -6.82
C ASN A 465 4.10 12.96 -7.72
N PHE A 466 3.46 12.13 -8.55
CA PHE A 466 4.17 11.34 -9.56
C PHE A 466 4.83 12.26 -10.60
N SER A 467 6.11 12.04 -10.95
CA SER A 467 6.74 12.80 -12.04
C SER A 467 6.35 12.26 -13.40
N ASN A 468 6.13 10.96 -13.54
CA ASN A 468 5.77 10.35 -14.82
C ASN A 468 4.35 9.78 -14.75
N ILE A 469 3.45 10.31 -15.57
CA ILE A 469 2.09 9.77 -15.72
C ILE A 469 1.87 9.46 -17.19
N LEU A 470 1.61 8.19 -17.47
CA LEU A 470 1.13 7.72 -18.76
C LEU A 470 -0.36 7.37 -18.63
N VAL A 471 -1.18 7.89 -19.52
CA VAL A 471 -2.62 7.58 -19.60
C VAL A 471 -2.94 7.00 -20.97
N GLN A 472 -3.59 5.85 -21.00
CA GLN A 472 -3.89 5.11 -22.21
C GLN A 472 -5.40 5.00 -22.39
N ALA A 473 -5.90 5.60 -23.47
CA ALA A 473 -7.25 5.40 -23.98
C ALA A 473 -7.23 4.34 -25.10
N THR A 474 -7.40 3.08 -24.73
CA THR A 474 -7.24 1.91 -25.62
C THR A 474 -8.47 1.00 -25.67
N GLU A 475 -9.40 1.15 -24.73
CA GLU A 475 -10.58 0.30 -24.58
C GLU A 475 -11.81 0.86 -25.33
N GLY A 476 -11.70 2.10 -25.83
CA GLY A 476 -12.66 2.79 -26.70
C GLY A 476 -13.63 3.68 -25.91
N GLY A 477 -14.34 4.58 -26.58
CA GLY A 477 -15.14 5.59 -25.89
C GLY A 477 -15.07 6.89 -26.66
N PHE A 478 -15.52 7.99 -26.06
CA PHE A 478 -15.20 9.33 -26.55
C PHE A 478 -14.55 10.15 -25.45
N ASP A 479 -13.26 9.92 -25.28
CA ASP A 479 -12.50 10.29 -24.12
C ASP A 479 -11.98 11.71 -24.20
N ARG A 480 -11.75 12.29 -23.03
CA ARG A 480 -11.21 13.65 -22.93
C ARG A 480 -10.12 13.76 -21.90
N ALA A 481 -8.97 14.27 -22.33
CA ALA A 481 -7.88 14.68 -21.45
C ALA A 481 -7.82 16.20 -21.31
N VAL A 482 -7.59 16.68 -20.09
CA VAL A 482 -7.27 18.09 -19.80
C VAL A 482 -5.92 18.15 -19.09
N LEU A 483 -4.93 18.76 -19.73
CA LEU A 483 -3.60 18.98 -19.18
C LEU A 483 -3.45 20.46 -18.79
N ASN A 484 -3.10 20.73 -17.55
CA ASN A 484 -2.74 22.07 -17.09
C ASN A 484 -1.25 22.07 -16.78
N ASP A 485 -0.57 23.10 -17.24
CA ASP A 485 0.85 23.36 -17.07
C ASP A 485 1.23 23.73 -15.63
N SER A 486 2.47 24.17 -15.45
CA SER A 486 2.98 24.75 -14.21
C SER A 486 3.35 26.23 -14.41
N SER A 487 4.18 26.78 -13.54
CA SER A 487 4.72 28.14 -13.72
C SER A 487 6.13 28.15 -14.30
N ALA A 488 6.64 26.98 -14.71
CA ALA A 488 7.94 26.81 -15.31
C ALA A 488 7.80 26.72 -16.84
N ASP A 489 8.92 26.76 -17.55
CA ASP A 489 8.88 26.64 -19.00
C ASP A 489 8.66 25.17 -19.39
N GLU A 490 7.56 24.89 -20.09
CA GLU A 490 7.14 23.55 -20.50
C GLU A 490 7.14 23.33 -22.03
N VAL A 491 7.27 22.07 -22.42
CA VAL A 491 7.17 21.63 -23.82
C VAL A 491 5.97 20.71 -23.99
N LEU A 492 4.99 21.16 -24.77
CA LEU A 492 3.86 20.35 -25.23
C LEU A 492 4.20 19.74 -26.58
N THR A 493 4.18 18.42 -26.70
CA THR A 493 4.34 17.71 -27.98
C THR A 493 3.04 17.00 -28.32
N ILE A 494 2.46 17.31 -29.47
CA ILE A 494 1.25 16.70 -30.00
C ILE A 494 1.63 15.92 -31.25
N THR A 495 1.37 14.61 -31.24
CA THR A 495 1.56 13.73 -32.40
C THR A 495 0.20 13.21 -32.89
N PRO A 496 0.13 12.39 -33.96
CA PRO A 496 -1.13 11.79 -34.38
C PRO A 496 -1.85 10.99 -33.29
N THR A 497 -1.08 10.28 -32.44
CA THR A 497 -1.63 9.31 -31.50
C THR A 497 -1.47 9.73 -30.03
N ASN A 498 -0.60 10.71 -29.73
CA ASN A 498 -0.17 11.02 -28.37
C ASN A 498 -0.17 12.54 -28.14
N THR A 499 -0.38 12.96 -26.89
CA THR A 499 -0.11 14.33 -26.43
C THR A 499 0.72 14.24 -25.16
N THR A 500 1.89 14.88 -25.15
CA THR A 500 2.87 14.78 -24.07
C THR A 500 3.26 16.17 -23.59
N LEU A 501 3.12 16.44 -22.29
CA LEU A 501 3.57 17.68 -21.65
C LEU A 501 4.78 17.37 -20.76
N THR A 502 5.92 18.01 -21.04
CA THR A 502 7.17 17.76 -20.32
C THR A 502 7.73 19.02 -19.65
N GLN A 503 8.38 18.79 -18.51
CA GLN A 503 9.12 19.79 -17.75
C GLN A 503 10.34 19.13 -17.07
N GLY A 504 11.51 19.20 -17.69
CA GLY A 504 12.70 18.51 -17.15
C GLY A 504 12.48 16.99 -17.05
N SER A 505 12.42 16.44 -15.83
CA SER A 505 12.16 15.01 -15.57
C SER A 505 10.67 14.69 -15.31
N TYR A 506 9.79 15.69 -15.39
CA TYR A 506 8.35 15.51 -15.26
C TYR A 506 7.73 15.31 -16.64
N GLU A 507 6.85 14.30 -16.75
CA GLU A 507 6.18 13.93 -17.99
C GLU A 507 4.70 13.57 -17.75
N ARG A 508 3.83 14.08 -18.63
CA ARG A 508 2.42 13.72 -18.71
C ARG A 508 2.11 13.32 -20.13
N GLU A 509 1.97 12.03 -20.37
CA GLU A 509 1.63 11.48 -21.67
C GLU A 509 0.20 10.96 -21.67
N VAL A 510 -0.60 11.39 -22.63
CA VAL A 510 -1.93 10.84 -22.90
C VAL A 510 -1.97 10.26 -24.31
N GLN A 511 -2.42 9.02 -24.44
CA GLN A 511 -2.45 8.26 -25.70
C GLN A 511 -3.89 7.88 -26.04
N GLY A 512 -4.26 7.98 -27.32
CA GLY A 512 -5.55 7.46 -27.84
C GLY A 512 -6.79 8.33 -27.60
N PHE A 513 -6.71 9.39 -26.79
CA PHE A 513 -7.84 10.27 -26.50
C PHE A 513 -8.36 11.03 -27.73
N GLU A 514 -9.68 11.02 -27.95
CA GLU A 514 -10.31 11.75 -29.05
C GLU A 514 -10.24 13.27 -28.87
N ARG A 515 -10.18 13.77 -27.63
CA ARG A 515 -10.02 15.21 -27.35
C ARG A 515 -8.98 15.49 -26.27
N THR A 516 -7.99 16.28 -26.60
CA THR A 516 -7.00 16.79 -25.66
C THR A 516 -7.09 18.31 -25.53
N TYR A 517 -7.13 18.82 -24.30
CA TYR A 517 -7.12 20.25 -24.02
C TYR A 517 -5.93 20.57 -23.13
N THR A 518 -5.01 21.39 -23.62
CA THR A 518 -3.87 21.88 -22.84
C THR A 518 -3.99 23.37 -22.61
N TYR A 519 -3.95 23.77 -21.34
CA TYR A 519 -4.02 25.17 -20.92
C TYR A 519 -2.72 25.57 -20.22
N HIS A 520 -2.10 26.65 -20.70
CA HIS A 520 -0.97 27.29 -20.05
C HIS A 520 -1.41 28.45 -19.13
N THR A 521 -0.63 28.70 -18.09
CA THR A 521 -0.82 29.74 -17.09
C THR A 521 0.30 30.78 -17.11
N SER A 522 1.58 30.38 -17.05
CA SER A 522 2.75 31.29 -17.08
C SER A 522 4.07 30.55 -17.34
N GLY A 523 4.98 31.14 -18.11
CA GLY A 523 6.19 30.47 -18.59
C GLY A 523 6.45 30.86 -20.04
N ASN A 524 7.62 30.53 -20.57
CA ASN A 524 7.93 30.63 -22.00
C ASN A 524 7.75 29.26 -22.66
N ASP A 525 6.50 28.84 -22.76
CA ASP A 525 6.18 27.48 -23.21
C ASP A 525 6.24 27.32 -24.72
N THR A 526 6.59 26.11 -25.14
CA THR A 526 6.66 25.71 -26.54
C THR A 526 5.69 24.58 -26.84
N VAL A 527 4.95 24.67 -27.95
CA VAL A 527 4.18 23.57 -28.51
C VAL A 527 4.85 23.07 -29.79
N ASN A 528 5.04 21.77 -29.92
CA ASN A 528 5.38 21.10 -31.17
C ASN A 528 4.20 20.24 -31.60
N ILE A 529 3.72 20.44 -32.82
CA ILE A 529 2.55 19.78 -33.36
C ILE A 529 2.97 19.03 -34.63
N THR A 530 2.67 17.74 -34.68
CA THR A 530 2.82 16.92 -35.88
C THR A 530 1.44 16.41 -36.31
N GLY A 531 1.08 16.72 -37.56
CA GLY A 531 -0.12 16.26 -38.23
C GLY A 531 -0.12 14.74 -38.46
N SER A 532 -1.29 14.24 -38.86
CA SER A 532 -1.50 12.88 -39.35
C SER A 532 -0.90 12.71 -40.76
N THR A 533 -1.10 11.55 -41.38
CA THR A 533 -0.80 11.38 -42.82
C THR A 533 -2.03 11.64 -43.71
N GLY A 534 -3.14 12.03 -43.07
CA GLY A 534 -4.42 12.39 -43.70
C GLY A 534 -4.50 13.89 -43.99
N ASN A 535 -5.70 14.42 -44.21
CA ASN A 535 -5.88 15.86 -44.41
C ASN A 535 -6.25 16.52 -43.08
N ASP A 536 -5.37 17.36 -42.55
CA ASP A 536 -5.57 18.03 -41.28
C ASP A 536 -6.03 19.48 -41.43
N ILE A 537 -6.68 19.98 -40.38
CA ILE A 537 -7.06 21.39 -40.28
C ILE A 537 -6.46 21.97 -39.00
N ILE A 538 -5.60 22.97 -39.16
CA ILE A 538 -5.08 23.78 -38.06
C ILE A 538 -5.83 25.11 -38.05
N MET A 539 -6.23 25.56 -36.88
CA MET A 539 -6.86 26.85 -36.65
C MET A 539 -6.06 27.60 -35.59
N VAL A 540 -5.45 28.71 -35.99
CA VAL A 540 -4.73 29.62 -35.10
C VAL A 540 -5.60 30.85 -34.86
N LYS A 541 -5.91 31.09 -33.59
CA LYS A 541 -6.55 32.32 -33.12
C LYS A 541 -5.62 33.05 -32.15
N PRO A 542 -5.89 34.34 -31.86
CA PRO A 542 -5.04 35.14 -30.98
C PRO A 542 -4.78 34.55 -29.59
N ASP A 543 -5.72 33.75 -29.06
CA ASP A 543 -5.63 33.19 -27.70
C ASP A 543 -5.35 31.68 -27.67
N TYR A 544 -5.50 30.97 -28.79
CA TYR A 544 -5.39 29.52 -28.84
C TYR A 544 -5.14 28.96 -30.24
N THR A 545 -4.51 27.80 -30.27
CA THR A 545 -4.36 26.95 -31.46
C THR A 545 -5.22 25.70 -31.30
N TYR A 546 -5.90 25.31 -32.36
CA TYR A 546 -6.75 24.13 -32.41
C TYR A 546 -6.38 23.29 -33.62
N LEU A 547 -6.08 22.03 -33.39
CA LEU A 547 -5.78 21.04 -34.43
C LEU A 547 -6.92 20.03 -34.49
N HIS A 548 -7.47 19.85 -35.69
CA HIS A 548 -8.40 18.79 -36.02
C HIS A 548 -7.70 17.82 -36.97
N LYS A 549 -7.45 16.61 -36.47
CA LYS A 549 -6.92 15.47 -37.23
C LYS A 549 -8.04 14.49 -37.53
N ASP A 550 -7.82 13.56 -38.46
CA ASP A 550 -8.74 12.44 -38.65
C ASP A 550 -8.89 11.63 -37.34
N GLY A 551 -10.06 11.75 -36.70
CA GLY A 551 -10.43 11.02 -35.48
C GLY A 551 -10.19 11.76 -34.17
N ASN A 552 -9.19 12.66 -34.10
CA ASN A 552 -8.75 13.28 -32.85
C ASN A 552 -8.62 14.81 -32.93
N GLU A 553 -8.92 15.49 -31.82
CA GLU A 553 -8.83 16.94 -31.69
C GLU A 553 -7.87 17.34 -30.57
N SER A 554 -7.04 18.35 -30.82
CA SER A 554 -6.11 18.89 -29.82
C SER A 554 -6.24 20.40 -29.73
N TYR A 555 -6.44 20.91 -28.53
CA TYR A 555 -6.55 22.32 -28.21
C TYR A 555 -5.36 22.74 -27.34
N ALA A 556 -4.66 23.82 -27.72
CA ALA A 556 -3.57 24.39 -26.95
C ALA A 556 -3.77 25.91 -26.81
N ALA A 557 -3.78 26.41 -25.58
CA ALA A 557 -3.95 27.84 -25.31
C ALA A 557 -2.90 28.36 -24.32
N GLY A 558 -2.48 29.61 -24.51
CA GLY A 558 -1.56 30.33 -23.64
C GLY A 558 -0.07 30.22 -24.01
N PHE A 559 0.31 29.45 -25.02
CA PHE A 559 1.70 29.22 -25.41
C PHE A 559 2.31 30.37 -26.22
N THR A 560 3.62 30.61 -26.07
CA THR A 560 4.34 31.69 -26.77
C THR A 560 4.96 31.25 -28.09
N THR A 561 5.38 29.99 -28.20
CA THR A 561 5.99 29.43 -29.41
C THR A 561 5.24 28.18 -29.83
N ILE A 562 4.76 28.10 -31.06
CA ILE A 562 4.07 26.94 -31.61
C ILE A 562 4.73 26.56 -32.93
N ASN A 563 5.21 25.32 -33.03
CA ASN A 563 5.76 24.77 -34.25
C ASN A 563 4.82 23.71 -34.79
N VAL A 564 4.49 23.78 -36.08
CA VAL A 564 3.52 22.89 -36.73
C VAL A 564 4.15 22.26 -37.95
N ASP A 565 4.15 20.93 -38.00
CA ASP A 565 4.54 20.09 -39.12
C ASP A 565 3.29 19.35 -39.62
N GLY A 566 2.94 19.52 -40.90
CA GLY A 566 1.79 18.85 -41.51
C GLY A 566 1.94 17.33 -41.60
N ASN A 567 3.17 16.82 -41.75
CA ASN A 567 3.50 15.38 -41.85
C ASN A 567 2.82 14.65 -43.03
N GLY A 568 2.46 15.41 -44.06
CA GLY A 568 1.93 14.95 -45.33
C GLY A 568 0.41 14.78 -45.33
N GLY A 569 -0.22 15.08 -46.46
CA GLY A 569 -1.67 15.23 -46.48
C GLY A 569 -2.05 16.23 -47.56
N ASN A 570 -3.24 16.82 -47.43
CA ASN A 570 -3.56 18.10 -48.04
C ASN A 570 -4.05 19.01 -46.92
N ASP A 571 -3.10 19.60 -46.22
CA ASP A 571 -3.29 20.24 -44.94
C ASP A 571 -3.66 21.71 -45.08
N VAL A 572 -4.56 22.18 -44.21
CA VAL A 572 -5.05 23.56 -44.24
C VAL A 572 -4.86 24.24 -42.88
N ALA A 573 -4.02 25.26 -42.84
CA ALA A 573 -3.89 26.12 -41.67
C ALA A 573 -4.67 27.43 -41.87
N ARG A 574 -5.54 27.78 -40.92
CA ARG A 574 -6.35 29.00 -40.90
C ARG A 574 -5.86 29.91 -39.79
N LEU A 575 -5.27 31.04 -40.16
CA LEU A 575 -4.59 31.96 -39.27
C LEU A 575 -5.43 33.24 -39.14
N PHE A 576 -5.85 33.56 -37.91
CA PHE A 576 -6.68 34.74 -37.64
C PHE A 576 -5.85 35.81 -36.93
N ASP A 577 -5.98 37.04 -37.41
CA ASP A 577 -5.33 38.23 -36.86
C ASP A 577 -5.78 38.56 -35.44
N SER A 578 -4.97 39.38 -34.76
CA SER A 578 -5.28 39.97 -33.46
C SER A 578 -5.82 41.39 -33.63
N THR A 579 -6.09 42.06 -32.52
CA THR A 579 -6.41 43.51 -32.57
C THR A 579 -5.17 44.39 -32.75
N GLY A 580 -3.98 43.82 -32.52
CA GLY A 580 -2.68 44.48 -32.69
C GLY A 580 -2.12 44.27 -34.10
N ASP A 581 -0.89 44.72 -34.33
CA ASP A 581 -0.20 44.49 -35.60
C ASP A 581 0.29 43.03 -35.66
N ASP A 582 -0.01 42.34 -36.77
CA ASP A 582 0.36 40.94 -36.99
C ASP A 582 1.28 40.80 -38.21
N TRP A 583 2.24 39.88 -38.14
CA TRP A 583 3.23 39.63 -39.19
C TRP A 583 3.14 38.21 -39.71
N PHE A 584 3.23 38.04 -41.03
CA PHE A 584 3.36 36.75 -41.69
C PHE A 584 4.57 36.78 -42.62
N THR A 585 5.41 35.75 -42.56
CA THR A 585 6.60 35.62 -43.41
C THR A 585 6.59 34.26 -44.09
N GLU A 586 6.78 34.24 -45.41
CA GLU A 586 6.86 33.00 -46.20
C GLU A 586 8.27 32.80 -46.78
N GLN A 587 8.79 31.57 -46.67
CA GLN A 587 10.11 31.16 -47.14
C GLN A 587 10.05 29.79 -47.86
N GLY A 588 9.28 29.69 -48.94
CA GLY A 588 9.13 28.42 -49.67
C GLY A 588 8.21 27.44 -48.94
N THR A 589 8.71 26.30 -48.47
CA THR A 589 7.90 25.29 -47.74
C THR A 589 7.72 25.59 -46.25
N TYR A 590 8.22 26.74 -45.80
CA TYR A 590 8.21 27.18 -44.40
C TYR A 590 7.52 28.54 -44.29
N ALA A 591 6.72 28.74 -43.25
CA ALA A 591 6.10 30.02 -42.95
C ALA A 591 6.11 30.33 -41.45
N THR A 592 6.18 31.62 -41.11
CA THR A 592 6.05 32.13 -39.75
C THR A 592 4.86 33.07 -39.67
N PHE A 593 4.06 32.97 -38.61
CA PHE A 593 3.00 33.91 -38.28
C PHE A 593 3.21 34.41 -36.85
N GLU A 594 3.33 35.71 -36.68
CA GLU A 594 3.46 36.37 -35.38
C GLU A 594 2.20 37.18 -35.11
N SER A 595 1.52 36.83 -34.01
CA SER A 595 0.27 37.47 -33.61
C SER A 595 0.16 37.57 -32.10
N ASN A 596 -0.18 38.75 -31.59
CA ASN A 596 -0.37 39.00 -30.16
C ASN A 596 0.81 38.55 -29.25
N GLY A 597 2.05 38.60 -29.76
CA GLY A 597 3.24 38.15 -29.04
C GLY A 597 3.48 36.64 -29.02
N THR A 598 2.68 35.88 -29.76
CA THR A 598 2.89 34.45 -30.02
C THR A 598 3.47 34.26 -31.42
N THR A 599 4.44 33.35 -31.54
CA THR A 599 5.05 32.96 -32.83
C THR A 599 4.60 31.55 -33.20
N HIS A 600 4.02 31.41 -34.39
CA HIS A 600 3.69 30.14 -35.01
C HIS A 600 4.61 29.88 -36.20
N THR A 601 5.20 28.70 -36.26
CA THR A 601 5.98 28.23 -37.42
C THR A 601 5.24 27.07 -38.08
N PHE A 602 5.28 27.02 -39.41
CA PHE A 602 4.59 26.03 -40.22
C PHE A 602 5.57 25.41 -41.22
N GLU A 603 5.64 24.09 -41.22
CA GLU A 603 6.38 23.27 -42.18
C GLU A 603 5.42 22.22 -42.77
N ASP A 604 5.62 21.89 -44.05
CA ASP A 604 4.85 20.86 -44.77
C ASP A 604 3.31 21.07 -44.73
N ILE A 605 2.86 22.33 -44.81
CA ILE A 605 1.43 22.70 -44.94
C ILE A 605 1.09 23.04 -46.39
N ASP A 606 0.07 22.39 -46.98
CA ASP A 606 -0.31 22.63 -48.38
C ASP A 606 -1.05 23.95 -48.63
N THR A 607 -1.82 24.44 -47.65
CA THR A 607 -2.60 25.69 -47.81
C THR A 607 -2.66 26.50 -46.51
N LEU A 608 -2.14 27.72 -46.57
CA LEU A 608 -2.31 28.72 -45.50
C LEU A 608 -3.45 29.69 -45.85
N ARG A 609 -4.30 30.03 -44.88
CA ARG A 609 -5.38 31.01 -45.05
C ARG A 609 -5.30 32.08 -43.97
N LEU A 610 -4.98 33.30 -44.36
CA LEU A 610 -4.78 34.45 -43.48
C LEU A 610 -6.06 35.29 -43.41
N TYR A 611 -6.60 35.52 -42.21
CA TYR A 611 -7.83 36.27 -41.97
C TYR A 611 -7.52 37.53 -41.16
N GLY A 612 -7.58 38.70 -41.81
CA GLY A 612 -7.30 40.02 -41.26
C GLY A 612 -8.58 40.82 -40.99
N TYR A 613 -9.36 40.43 -39.97
CA TYR A 613 -10.68 41.02 -39.68
C TYR A 613 -10.78 41.72 -38.30
N SER A 614 -9.75 41.64 -37.47
CA SER A 614 -9.78 42.00 -36.05
C SER A 614 -9.09 43.33 -35.73
N GLY A 615 -8.27 43.86 -36.63
CA GLY A 615 -7.62 45.16 -36.46
C GLY A 615 -6.20 45.16 -37.02
N GLY A 616 -5.33 46.00 -36.46
CA GLY A 616 -3.90 45.98 -36.79
C GLY A 616 -3.49 46.54 -38.15
N ASN A 617 -2.20 46.84 -38.27
CA ASN A 617 -1.50 46.90 -39.54
C ASN A 617 -0.90 45.53 -39.84
N ASN A 618 -1.69 44.66 -40.47
CA ASN A 618 -1.25 43.30 -40.77
C ASN A 618 -0.33 43.28 -42.00
N VAL A 619 0.81 42.62 -41.88
CA VAL A 619 1.90 42.64 -42.87
C VAL A 619 2.27 41.23 -43.31
N ILE A 620 2.46 41.06 -44.62
CA ILE A 620 3.06 39.88 -45.25
C ILE A 620 4.44 40.27 -45.77
N GLU A 621 5.47 39.54 -45.38
CA GLU A 621 6.82 39.64 -45.92
C GLU A 621 7.13 38.38 -46.74
N GLU A 622 7.25 38.55 -48.06
CA GLU A 622 7.57 37.46 -48.98
C GLU A 622 9.08 37.42 -49.23
N VAL A 623 9.74 36.36 -48.80
CA VAL A 623 11.22 36.25 -48.88
C VAL A 623 11.67 35.56 -50.18
N VAL A 624 10.77 34.83 -50.86
CA VAL A 624 11.07 34.09 -52.11
C VAL A 624 9.87 34.10 -53.06
N ASP A 625 10.09 34.50 -54.32
CA ASP A 625 9.10 34.58 -55.42
C ASP A 625 8.77 33.15 -55.98
N LEU A 626 8.20 32.31 -55.12
CA LEU A 626 7.63 30.99 -55.46
C LEU A 626 6.11 31.13 -55.53
N GLU A 627 5.42 30.27 -56.31
CA GLU A 627 3.95 30.30 -56.38
C GLU A 627 3.34 30.24 -54.96
N ALA A 628 2.82 31.38 -54.48
CA ALA A 628 2.27 31.54 -53.14
C ALA A 628 1.22 30.45 -52.84
N PHE A 629 1.42 29.71 -51.74
CA PHE A 629 0.45 28.70 -51.27
C PHE A 629 -0.47 29.23 -50.16
N TYR A 630 -0.39 30.53 -49.85
CA TYR A 630 -1.31 31.21 -48.94
C TYR A 630 -2.46 31.90 -49.66
N GLN A 631 -3.56 32.13 -48.93
CA GLN A 631 -4.71 32.91 -49.37
C GLN A 631 -5.05 33.96 -48.31
N THR A 632 -5.24 35.21 -48.72
CA THR A 632 -5.62 36.30 -47.81
C THR A 632 -7.12 36.58 -47.85
N TYR A 633 -7.63 36.97 -46.69
CA TYR A 633 -9.02 37.34 -46.47
C TYR A 633 -9.04 38.54 -45.52
N GLY A 634 -9.51 39.71 -45.98
CA GLY A 634 -9.50 40.93 -45.15
C GLY A 634 -8.25 41.79 -45.36
N SER A 635 -7.91 42.60 -44.36
CA SER A 635 -6.87 43.63 -44.49
C SER A 635 -5.48 43.04 -44.29
N TRP A 636 -4.72 42.92 -45.38
CA TRP A 636 -3.30 42.53 -45.39
C TRP A 636 -2.49 43.41 -46.33
N ASN A 637 -1.28 43.77 -45.92
CA ASN A 637 -0.36 44.54 -46.75
C ASN A 637 0.87 43.70 -47.10
N LEU A 638 1.23 43.62 -48.38
CA LEU A 638 2.52 43.08 -48.80
C LEU A 638 3.61 44.10 -48.51
N ALA A 639 4.64 43.72 -47.77
CA ALA A 639 5.85 44.49 -47.56
C ALA A 639 6.87 44.16 -48.66
N THR A 640 7.23 45.13 -49.48
CA THR A 640 8.34 45.01 -50.44
C THR A 640 9.57 45.73 -49.90
N PRO A 641 10.74 45.07 -49.72
CA PRO A 641 11.93 45.68 -49.13
C PRO A 641 12.38 46.97 -49.84
N ALA A 642 12.94 47.90 -49.07
CA ALA A 642 13.56 49.10 -49.62
C ALA A 642 14.78 48.74 -50.49
N THR A 643 14.88 49.30 -51.70
CA THR A 643 16.04 49.13 -52.58
C THR A 643 16.79 50.45 -52.70
N ALA A 644 18.09 50.48 -52.39
CA ALA A 644 18.89 51.69 -52.56
C ALA A 644 19.05 52.05 -54.05
N GLY A 645 19.02 53.34 -54.36
CA GLY A 645 19.39 53.83 -55.69
C GLY A 645 20.88 53.59 -55.95
N THR A 646 21.24 53.30 -57.19
CA THR A 646 22.63 53.01 -57.58
C THR A 646 23.06 53.82 -58.81
N LEU A 647 24.37 53.96 -58.99
CA LEU A 647 25.01 54.53 -60.16
C LEU A 647 26.33 53.81 -60.42
N THR A 648 26.47 53.16 -61.57
CA THR A 648 27.80 52.77 -62.05
C THR A 648 28.41 53.92 -62.85
N MET A 649 29.64 54.31 -62.50
CA MET A 649 30.45 55.29 -63.21
C MET A 649 31.41 54.59 -64.16
N ASP A 650 30.98 54.38 -65.39
CA ASP A 650 31.74 53.66 -66.42
C ASP A 650 32.92 54.49 -66.95
N SER A 651 34.13 54.00 -66.73
CA SER A 651 35.39 54.49 -67.28
C SER A 651 35.84 53.63 -68.47
N LEU A 652 36.64 54.20 -69.36
CA LEU A 652 37.07 53.49 -70.58
C LEU A 652 38.10 52.37 -70.33
N ASN A 653 38.72 52.35 -69.14
CA ASN A 653 39.77 51.40 -68.79
C ASN A 653 39.18 50.23 -67.99
N THR A 654 39.69 49.02 -68.22
CA THR A 654 39.32 47.85 -67.42
C THR A 654 39.62 48.07 -65.94
N ASN A 655 38.74 47.60 -65.05
CA ASN A 655 38.86 47.73 -63.59
C ASN A 655 38.90 49.19 -63.08
N ALA A 656 38.33 50.14 -63.83
CA ALA A 656 38.23 51.56 -63.45
C ALA A 656 36.80 52.00 -63.09
N ASP A 657 35.81 51.13 -63.27
CA ASP A 657 34.40 51.45 -63.03
C ASP A 657 34.12 51.44 -61.53
N ILE A 658 33.19 52.31 -61.10
CA ILE A 658 32.81 52.42 -59.69
C ILE A 658 31.30 52.34 -59.57
N LEU A 659 30.80 51.40 -58.78
CA LEU A 659 29.43 51.36 -58.32
C LEU A 659 29.28 52.25 -57.09
N PHE A 660 28.41 53.25 -57.20
CA PHE A 660 27.94 54.06 -56.09
C PHE A 660 26.55 53.60 -55.67
N THR A 661 26.36 53.35 -54.38
CA THR A 661 25.06 53.00 -53.79
C THR A 661 24.63 54.09 -52.83
N ASP A 662 23.39 54.56 -52.91
CA ASP A 662 22.85 55.58 -52.00
C ASP A 662 22.85 55.04 -50.57
N ALA A 663 23.71 55.60 -49.72
CA ALA A 663 23.90 55.14 -48.34
C ALA A 663 22.77 55.61 -47.41
N ARG A 664 21.81 56.40 -47.91
CA ARG A 664 20.69 56.92 -47.12
C ARG A 664 19.47 56.02 -47.11
N ALA A 665 19.41 54.99 -47.97
CA ALA A 665 18.25 54.10 -48.04
C ALA A 665 17.96 53.46 -46.68
N THR A 666 16.72 53.59 -46.21
CA THR A 666 16.24 52.98 -44.95
C THR A 666 14.79 52.54 -45.13
N ASP A 667 14.33 51.61 -44.29
CA ASP A 667 12.98 51.02 -44.36
C ASP A 667 11.83 52.00 -44.01
N THR A 668 12.13 53.25 -43.63
CA THR A 668 11.13 54.21 -43.10
C THR A 668 11.17 55.58 -43.75
N GLN A 669 12.14 55.85 -44.62
CA GLN A 669 12.31 57.17 -45.23
C GLN A 669 11.70 57.17 -46.63
N GLY A 670 10.82 58.15 -46.94
CA GLY A 670 10.17 58.31 -48.25
C GLY A 670 11.15 58.53 -49.43
N LEU A 671 10.68 58.30 -50.68
CA LEU A 671 11.37 58.53 -51.96
C LEU A 671 12.31 59.74 -51.92
N PHE A 672 13.60 59.53 -52.21
CA PHE A 672 14.60 60.61 -52.27
C PHE A 672 14.30 61.57 -53.43
N THR A 673 13.47 62.58 -53.19
CA THR A 673 13.24 63.69 -54.15
C THR A 673 14.51 64.50 -54.44
N ASN A 674 15.55 64.35 -53.61
CA ASN A 674 16.88 64.93 -53.75
C ASN A 674 17.92 63.85 -54.10
N LYS A 675 18.04 63.52 -55.38
CA LYS A 675 19.02 62.51 -55.86
C LYS A 675 20.47 62.94 -55.63
N ILE A 676 21.34 61.97 -55.32
CA ILE A 676 22.78 62.21 -55.28
C ILE A 676 23.35 62.18 -56.68
N SER A 677 24.31 63.06 -56.96
CA SER A 677 25.05 63.06 -58.21
C SER A 677 26.55 62.98 -57.94
N ILE A 678 27.26 62.23 -58.76
CA ILE A 678 28.72 62.10 -58.69
C ILE A 678 29.34 62.77 -59.91
N VAL A 679 30.45 63.48 -59.69
CA VAL A 679 31.26 64.09 -60.75
C VAL A 679 32.71 63.70 -60.55
N PHE A 680 33.35 63.20 -61.61
CA PHE A 680 34.79 63.03 -61.66
C PHE A 680 35.39 64.18 -62.46
N SER A 681 35.99 65.14 -61.77
CA SER A 681 36.52 66.36 -62.38
C SER A 681 38.02 66.25 -62.61
N ASP A 682 38.46 66.57 -63.83
CA ASP A 682 39.87 66.86 -64.10
C ASP A 682 40.21 68.27 -63.58
N PRO A 683 41.13 68.43 -62.62
CA PRO A 683 41.52 69.74 -62.12
C PRO A 683 42.35 70.58 -63.12
N SER A 684 42.70 70.05 -64.30
CA SER A 684 43.40 70.73 -65.40
C SER A 684 44.81 71.29 -65.08
N GLY A 685 45.32 71.04 -63.87
CA GLY A 685 46.66 71.43 -63.42
C GLY A 685 47.61 70.24 -63.34
N ASN A 686 48.93 70.51 -63.29
CA ASN A 686 49.94 69.47 -63.08
C ASN A 686 50.05 69.13 -61.58
N SER A 687 50.35 67.87 -61.26
CA SER A 687 50.61 67.37 -59.89
C SER A 687 49.49 67.66 -58.88
N GLN A 688 48.22 67.54 -59.31
CA GLN A 688 47.08 67.76 -58.41
C GLN A 688 46.80 66.52 -57.56
N SER A 689 46.37 66.73 -56.31
CA SER A 689 46.07 65.63 -55.37
C SER A 689 44.61 65.19 -55.47
N LEU A 690 44.37 63.89 -55.29
CA LEU A 690 43.02 63.33 -55.21
C LEU A 690 42.30 63.89 -53.97
N SER A 691 41.12 64.45 -54.17
CA SER A 691 40.29 64.96 -53.08
C SER A 691 38.82 65.04 -53.47
N ILE A 692 37.94 65.04 -52.47
CA ILE A 692 36.56 65.49 -52.67
C ILE A 692 36.60 67.02 -52.60
N SER A 693 36.50 67.68 -53.76
CA SER A 693 36.70 69.13 -53.88
C SER A 693 35.48 69.93 -53.42
N SER A 694 34.29 69.34 -53.53
CA SER A 694 33.07 69.89 -52.95
C SER A 694 32.00 68.82 -52.75
N ILE A 695 31.20 69.01 -51.70
CA ILE A 695 29.89 68.39 -51.53
C ILE A 695 28.92 69.55 -51.36
N PHE A 696 28.18 69.89 -52.40
CA PHE A 696 27.24 71.01 -52.39
C PHE A 696 25.86 70.53 -52.81
N GLY A 697 24.86 70.73 -51.94
CA GLY A 697 23.61 69.98 -52.05
C GLY A 697 23.90 68.49 -51.96
N ASN A 698 23.47 67.74 -52.98
CA ASN A 698 23.70 66.29 -53.08
C ASN A 698 24.67 65.93 -54.21
N THR A 699 25.47 66.87 -54.71
CA THR A 699 26.50 66.57 -55.72
C THR A 699 27.87 66.41 -55.07
N ILE A 700 28.47 65.23 -55.20
CA ILE A 700 29.83 64.93 -54.76
C ILE A 700 30.77 65.10 -55.95
N THR A 701 31.67 66.07 -55.87
CA THR A 701 32.70 66.27 -56.90
C THR A 701 34.02 65.71 -56.40
N VAL A 702 34.49 64.65 -57.06
CA VAL A 702 35.82 64.10 -56.85
C VAL A 702 36.77 64.75 -57.84
N SER A 703 37.73 65.52 -57.33
CA SER A 703 38.83 66.07 -58.13
C SER A 703 39.90 65.02 -58.28
N LEU A 704 40.11 64.56 -59.51
CA LEU A 704 41.06 63.49 -59.82
C LEU A 704 42.51 63.97 -59.66
N ALA A 705 43.40 63.08 -59.23
CA ALA A 705 44.83 63.34 -59.15
C ALA A 705 45.45 63.37 -60.54
N THR A 706 46.42 64.26 -60.75
CA THR A 706 47.22 64.33 -61.98
C THR A 706 48.71 64.23 -61.68
N ASN A 707 49.48 63.70 -62.62
CA ASN A 707 50.95 63.67 -62.52
C ASN A 707 51.58 65.03 -62.95
N GLY A 708 52.91 65.10 -62.95
CA GLY A 708 53.67 66.32 -63.32
C GLY A 708 53.43 66.84 -64.74
N ASN A 709 52.76 66.07 -65.60
CA ASN A 709 52.37 66.44 -66.97
C ASN A 709 50.87 66.73 -67.12
N GLY A 710 50.11 66.69 -66.02
CA GLY A 710 48.65 66.94 -66.04
C GLY A 710 47.81 65.75 -66.48
N THR A 711 48.38 64.54 -66.61
CA THR A 711 47.61 63.32 -66.91
C THR A 711 46.99 62.76 -65.65
N ILE A 712 45.70 62.39 -65.69
CA ILE A 712 44.98 61.75 -64.58
C ILE A 712 45.66 60.42 -64.20
N THR A 713 45.83 60.18 -62.90
CA THR A 713 46.41 58.95 -62.35
C THR A 713 45.54 58.26 -61.30
N THR A 714 44.39 58.85 -60.93
CA THR A 714 43.46 58.26 -59.96
C THR A 714 42.89 56.96 -60.47
N THR A 715 42.98 55.90 -59.67
CA THR A 715 42.39 54.59 -59.96
C THR A 715 41.02 54.42 -59.34
N GLY A 716 40.27 53.40 -59.76
CA GLY A 716 38.99 53.05 -59.12
C GLY A 716 39.15 52.82 -57.61
N ASN A 717 40.15 52.05 -57.21
CA ASN A 717 40.45 51.79 -55.81
C ASN A 717 40.76 53.08 -55.02
N ASP A 718 41.44 54.05 -55.66
CA ASP A 718 41.68 55.34 -55.01
C ASP A 718 40.38 56.13 -54.76
N ILE A 719 39.40 56.05 -55.68
CA ILE A 719 38.07 56.66 -55.50
C ILE A 719 37.30 55.97 -54.39
N GLU A 720 37.26 54.63 -54.40
CA GLU A 720 36.60 53.83 -53.36
C GLU A 720 37.15 54.18 -51.97
N VAL A 721 38.48 54.18 -51.82
CA VAL A 721 39.14 54.53 -50.55
C VAL A 721 38.83 55.97 -50.15
N LEU A 722 38.88 56.93 -51.09
CA LEU A 722 38.62 58.34 -50.81
C LEU A 722 37.19 58.59 -50.35
N VAL A 723 36.21 58.03 -51.05
CA VAL A 723 34.77 58.27 -50.80
C VAL A 723 34.36 57.60 -49.49
N ASN A 724 34.74 56.33 -49.29
CA ASN A 724 34.37 55.59 -48.09
C ASN A 724 35.09 56.10 -46.82
N ALA A 725 36.28 56.69 -46.94
CA ALA A 725 36.99 57.30 -45.81
C ALA A 725 36.49 58.72 -45.46
N ASN A 726 35.71 59.37 -46.32
CA ASN A 726 35.19 60.71 -46.06
C ASN A 726 33.82 60.63 -45.37
N ASN A 727 33.75 61.06 -44.11
CA ASN A 727 32.53 60.97 -43.29
C ASN A 727 31.28 61.63 -43.91
N ILE A 728 31.44 62.66 -44.75
CA ILE A 728 30.31 63.37 -45.36
C ILE A 728 29.91 62.72 -46.69
N ALA A 729 30.86 62.22 -47.48
CA ALA A 729 30.55 61.49 -48.70
C ALA A 729 29.98 60.10 -48.39
N ASN A 730 30.55 59.40 -47.42
CA ASN A 730 30.12 58.06 -47.00
C ASN A 730 28.74 58.06 -46.29
N SER A 731 28.28 59.20 -45.77
CA SER A 731 26.89 59.33 -45.29
C SER A 731 25.87 59.54 -46.42
N LEU A 732 26.34 59.74 -47.66
CA LEU A 732 25.52 59.95 -48.85
C LEU A 732 25.61 58.76 -49.80
N VAL A 733 26.81 58.25 -50.10
CA VAL A 733 27.03 57.07 -50.96
C VAL A 733 28.13 56.18 -50.41
N SER A 734 27.99 54.88 -50.60
CA SER A 734 29.13 53.97 -50.59
C SER A 734 29.67 53.83 -52.02
N ALA A 735 30.99 53.69 -52.15
CA ALA A 735 31.66 53.44 -53.42
C ALA A 735 32.27 52.03 -53.39
N GLN A 736 32.18 51.30 -54.50
CA GLN A 736 32.82 50.02 -54.69
C GLN A 736 33.40 49.95 -56.10
N SER A 737 34.70 49.64 -56.23
CA SER A 737 35.32 49.43 -57.53
C SER A 737 34.75 48.16 -58.18
N GLU A 738 34.39 48.21 -59.46
CA GLU A 738 34.08 47.01 -60.22
C GLU A 738 35.38 46.38 -60.72
N GLY A 739 35.65 45.13 -60.32
CA GLY A 739 36.93 44.45 -60.54
C GLY A 739 37.93 44.67 -59.41
N ASP A 740 39.23 44.75 -59.73
CA ASP A 740 40.29 44.97 -58.72
C ASP A 740 40.62 46.45 -58.46
N GLY A 741 39.88 47.37 -59.09
CA GLY A 741 40.03 48.81 -58.92
C GLY A 741 41.36 49.40 -59.40
N SER A 742 42.23 48.64 -60.08
CA SER A 742 43.56 49.11 -60.50
C SER A 742 43.55 50.03 -61.72
N GLY A 743 42.43 50.10 -62.46
CA GLY A 743 42.29 50.91 -63.66
C GLY A 743 42.20 52.40 -63.33
N VAL A 744 42.88 53.24 -64.12
CA VAL A 744 42.81 54.71 -64.01
C VAL A 744 41.46 55.21 -64.53
N VAL A 745 40.75 55.99 -63.72
CA VAL A 745 39.45 56.57 -64.10
C VAL A 745 39.62 57.76 -65.05
N GLN A 746 38.55 58.12 -65.75
CA GLN A 746 38.51 59.34 -66.56
C GLN A 746 37.67 60.43 -65.88
N ALA A 747 37.78 61.66 -66.37
CA ALA A 747 36.83 62.70 -65.99
C ALA A 747 35.45 62.35 -66.58
N ILE A 748 34.44 62.35 -65.71
CA ILE A 748 33.05 62.03 -66.03
C ILE A 748 32.22 63.20 -65.50
N GLY A 749 31.32 63.70 -66.35
CA GLY A 749 30.39 64.77 -65.98
C GLY A 749 29.42 64.36 -64.86
N VAL A 750 28.43 65.21 -64.60
CA VAL A 750 27.42 64.92 -63.57
C VAL A 750 26.62 63.68 -63.96
N SER A 751 26.73 62.64 -63.16
CA SER A 751 25.91 61.42 -63.25
C SER A 751 25.08 61.30 -61.99
N VAL A 752 23.80 60.95 -62.13
CA VAL A 752 22.82 60.95 -61.04
C VAL A 752 22.50 59.50 -60.68
N LEU A 753 22.43 59.20 -59.39
CA LEU A 753 21.94 57.88 -58.92
C LEU A 753 20.50 57.65 -59.38
N SER A 754 20.16 56.38 -59.61
CA SER A 754 18.77 55.95 -59.81
C SER A 754 17.92 56.27 -58.58
N ASP A 755 16.58 56.23 -58.72
CA ASP A 755 15.72 56.27 -57.55
C ASP A 755 15.89 54.97 -56.75
N GLY A 756 15.98 55.11 -55.42
CA GLY A 756 15.69 54.00 -54.54
C GLY A 756 14.18 53.83 -54.35
N THR A 757 13.77 52.69 -53.83
CA THR A 757 12.42 52.43 -53.32
C THR A 757 12.46 52.28 -51.81
N ASP A 758 11.40 52.70 -51.13
CA ASP A 758 11.28 52.50 -49.68
C ASP A 758 10.55 51.18 -49.41
N LEU A 759 10.42 50.82 -48.12
CA LEU A 759 9.50 49.77 -47.73
C LEU A 759 8.09 50.21 -48.12
N MET A 760 7.52 49.54 -49.11
CA MET A 760 6.16 49.81 -49.56
C MET A 760 5.23 48.76 -48.98
N PHE A 761 4.12 49.22 -48.41
CA PHE A 761 2.99 48.39 -48.03
C PHE A 761 1.94 48.52 -49.12
N THR A 762 1.78 47.47 -49.93
CA THR A 762 0.71 47.42 -50.93
C THR A 762 -0.45 46.59 -50.38
N PRO A 763 -1.66 47.16 -50.28
CA PRO A 763 -2.85 46.37 -49.94
C PRO A 763 -3.05 45.27 -50.99
N ILE A 764 -3.29 44.05 -50.54
CA ILE A 764 -3.50 42.87 -51.40
C ILE A 764 -5.01 42.62 -51.60
#